data_AF-A0A9E4LH74-F1
#
_entry.id   AF-A0A9E4LH74-F1
#
_cell.length_a   1.000
_cell.length_b   1.000
_cell.length_c   1.000
_cell.angle_alpha   90.00
_cell.angle_beta   90.00
_cell.angle_gamma   90.00
#
_symmetry.space_group_name_H-M   'P 1'
#
loop_
_entity.id
_entity.type
_entity.pdbx_description
1 polymer ?
#
loop_
_entity_poly.entity_id
_entity_poly.type
_entity_poly.pdbx_seq_one_letter_code
_entity_poly.pdbx_strand_id
1 'polypeptide(L)'
;MKTYFPQVLLFCLWIILPHILFAQLPTEAELERLLEEMGSEEEVDQSIIDLLEGYLAQPLPLYNTTVEKLVELPGVSLQTAARIIEFLQTESPSNFEDFAGLDWIDSYLLQLLSAFTTLELRQGASGKPPLSIQLRSRVTQDVQKRRGFSEKEYRLLIRRDLLTGDSTGLDTIALGSRYLGTEQGILTRLLLGHDRISAGITFEKDPGEELIYRDTAEFTYNNFEKVDPQELSSFTTRSGFGGFLSGHLVAELEPATIFLGDYSANFGQGLLFGRTFGGRKGSSPTRDPYNGRGGLQGYRSTGERYFFRGAGIILGRGDWLPSWLEVTGFYSQRSLAASIIPQTEGGADAEVLVTSIRDDGLLRTRRDIRRAGRLTEQIIGGNISGHISESRIGLTASTGQYDSPLGGTLPYDFHGSQWDLASLDFETPFAAGRTFGEFALTGNGAFAGIVGTAIRLSGIDLTLSTRYYQTSFFSPYGVGFGESPANPRNEFGLYLGVRTRLFPRAFLSFYTDIYRLPEATSTVPLPVSGIDAMGLFEYRITPALQLQARLKTEKRDDVIKTEDELGRGIEQLVDRIIANGRITAIWKPHDSPIEIRARLEQKVARYSNSIEDADGTLSFLDIQWKPLSTVRFGSRLILFNAERSDVRLYEFEQDVPGRLTNIALSGEGRRFYLMAEWSPEESFSISARYAETWYADREIISEGSLQEIRGNLSGRWTLQADWKW
;
A
#
# COMPACT_ATOMS: atom_id res chain seq x y z
N MET A 1 11.53 -27.93 -29.74
CA MET A 1 10.11 -27.51 -29.90
C MET A 1 10.08 -26.14 -30.53
N LYS A 2 9.87 -26.12 -31.85
CA LYS A 2 9.55 -24.93 -32.64
C LYS A 2 8.06 -25.04 -33.04
N THR A 3 7.50 -23.92 -33.49
CA THR A 3 6.18 -23.72 -34.13
C THR A 3 4.94 -23.83 -33.24
N TYR A 4 4.35 -22.66 -32.89
CA TYR A 4 2.91 -22.32 -32.93
C TYR A 4 2.62 -20.84 -32.52
N PHE A 5 3.62 -19.95 -32.53
CA PHE A 5 3.42 -18.54 -32.13
C PHE A 5 2.92 -17.55 -33.22
N PRO A 6 3.09 -17.77 -34.55
CA PRO A 6 2.80 -16.69 -35.51
C PRO A 6 1.37 -16.69 -36.09
N GLN A 7 0.47 -17.59 -35.67
CA GLN A 7 -0.86 -17.71 -36.30
C GLN A 7 -2.00 -17.05 -35.52
N VAL A 8 -1.79 -16.65 -34.26
CA VAL A 8 -2.78 -15.90 -33.46
C VAL A 8 -2.65 -14.39 -33.71
N LEU A 9 -1.45 -13.91 -34.07
CA LEU A 9 -1.17 -12.49 -34.32
C LEU A 9 -1.78 -11.94 -35.61
N LEU A 10 -2.07 -12.81 -36.60
CA LEU A 10 -2.54 -12.39 -37.92
C LEU A 10 -4.06 -12.28 -38.06
N PHE A 11 -4.83 -12.75 -37.07
CA PHE A 11 -6.30 -12.69 -37.11
C PHE A 11 -6.87 -11.44 -36.42
N CYS A 12 -6.08 -10.77 -35.55
CA CYS A 12 -6.50 -9.56 -34.84
C CYS A 12 -6.35 -8.27 -35.66
N LEU A 13 -5.75 -8.33 -36.85
CA LEU A 13 -5.31 -7.14 -37.62
C LEU A 13 -6.35 -6.59 -38.62
N TRP A 14 -7.61 -7.01 -38.55
CA TRP A 14 -8.63 -6.64 -39.56
C TRP A 14 -9.93 -6.04 -39.04
N ILE A 15 -10.04 -5.76 -37.74
CA ILE A 15 -11.20 -5.04 -37.22
C ILE A 15 -10.66 -4.02 -36.23
N ILE A 16 -10.74 -2.74 -36.60
CA ILE A 16 -11.20 -1.60 -35.78
C ILE A 16 -10.54 -0.31 -36.30
N LEU A 17 -11.40 0.55 -36.84
CA LEU A 17 -11.23 1.97 -37.10
C LEU A 17 -12.65 2.54 -37.08
N PRO A 18 -12.91 3.78 -36.63
CA PRO A 18 -12.29 4.58 -35.57
C PRO A 18 -13.30 4.87 -34.42
N HIS A 19 -12.82 5.33 -33.27
CA HIS A 19 -13.30 6.51 -32.52
C HIS A 19 -12.29 6.78 -31.40
N ILE A 20 -11.66 7.97 -31.41
CA ILE A 20 -10.67 8.37 -30.40
C ILE A 20 -11.22 9.60 -29.67
N LEU A 21 -11.48 9.44 -28.38
CA LEU A 21 -11.55 10.51 -27.41
C LEU A 21 -10.32 10.34 -26.52
N PHE A 22 -9.34 11.23 -26.68
CA PHE A 22 -8.10 11.18 -25.91
C PHE A 22 -8.38 11.55 -24.45
N ALA A 23 -8.42 10.58 -23.56
CA ALA A 23 -8.20 10.85 -22.14
C ALA A 23 -6.70 11.10 -21.92
N GLN A 24 -6.33 12.27 -21.38
CA GLN A 24 -4.97 12.52 -20.93
C GLN A 24 -4.70 11.66 -19.70
N LEU A 25 -3.88 10.61 -19.84
CA LEU A 25 -3.32 9.91 -18.69
C LEU A 25 -2.47 10.90 -17.87
N PRO A 26 -2.53 10.84 -16.53
CA PRO A 26 -1.71 11.67 -15.67
C PRO A 26 -0.23 11.46 -15.97
N THR A 27 0.55 12.54 -15.85
CA THR A 27 1.99 12.53 -16.13
C THR A 27 2.73 11.83 -14.99
N GLU A 28 3.98 11.42 -15.23
CA GLU A 28 4.73 10.69 -14.19
C GLU A 28 5.06 11.55 -12.96
N ALA A 29 5.32 12.85 -13.16
CA ALA A 29 5.43 13.79 -12.05
C ALA A 29 4.17 13.83 -11.19
N GLU A 30 3.00 13.65 -11.80
CA GLU A 30 1.74 13.61 -11.09
C GLU A 30 1.57 12.29 -10.35
N LEU A 31 1.92 11.14 -10.94
CA LEU A 31 1.86 9.86 -10.24
C LEU A 31 2.84 9.82 -9.06
N GLU A 32 4.10 10.20 -9.27
CA GLU A 32 5.09 10.28 -8.19
C GLU A 32 4.65 11.27 -7.09
N ARG A 33 4.07 12.41 -7.47
CA ARG A 33 3.53 13.37 -6.51
C ARG A 33 2.30 12.84 -5.77
N LEU A 34 1.38 12.15 -6.44
CA LEU A 34 0.26 11.44 -5.79
C LEU A 34 0.81 10.47 -4.74
N LEU A 35 1.91 9.78 -5.03
CA LEU A 35 2.55 8.82 -4.13
C LEU A 35 3.29 9.51 -2.96
N GLU A 36 3.99 10.62 -3.23
CA GLU A 36 4.63 11.44 -2.19
C GLU A 36 3.62 12.14 -1.27
N GLU A 37 2.46 12.53 -1.80
CA GLU A 37 1.35 13.13 -1.04
C GLU A 37 0.75 12.19 -0.01
N MET A 38 0.97 10.88 -0.16
CA MET A 38 0.31 9.86 0.65
C MET A 38 1.17 9.37 1.82
N GLY A 39 2.37 9.91 1.99
CA GLY A 39 3.11 9.83 3.24
C GLY A 39 3.81 8.49 3.53
N SER A 40 4.91 8.61 4.26
CA SER A 40 5.95 7.61 4.56
C SER A 40 6.73 7.09 3.34
N GLU A 41 8.03 7.37 3.39
CA GLU A 41 9.04 6.85 2.48
C GLU A 41 9.14 5.31 2.50
N GLU A 42 8.57 4.62 3.49
CA GLU A 42 8.94 3.23 3.78
C GLU A 42 8.05 2.14 3.15
N GLU A 43 6.73 2.36 3.01
CA GLU A 43 5.81 1.34 2.45
C GLU A 43 4.57 1.99 1.82
N VAL A 44 4.36 1.75 0.52
CA VAL A 44 3.14 2.18 -0.17
C VAL A 44 2.38 0.96 -0.68
N ASP A 45 1.08 0.93 -0.38
CA ASP A 45 0.20 -0.18 -0.74
C ASP A 45 -0.24 -0.07 -2.21
N GLN A 46 -0.19 -1.20 -2.92
CA GLN A 46 -0.66 -1.37 -4.29
C GLN A 46 -2.14 -0.98 -4.47
N SER A 47 -2.95 -1.04 -3.41
CA SER A 47 -4.38 -0.69 -3.40
C SER A 47 -4.69 0.73 -3.91
N ILE A 48 -3.75 1.68 -3.75
CA ILE A 48 -3.88 3.04 -4.26
C ILE A 48 -3.89 3.05 -5.78
N ILE A 49 -2.94 2.34 -6.38
CA ILE A 49 -2.81 2.27 -7.84
C ILE A 49 -4.07 1.63 -8.41
N ASP A 50 -4.60 0.60 -7.75
CA ASP A 50 -5.84 -0.03 -8.18
C ASP A 50 -7.06 0.90 -8.05
N LEU A 51 -7.09 1.77 -7.03
CA LEU A 51 -8.09 2.82 -6.90
C LEU A 51 -7.99 3.83 -8.06
N LEU A 52 -6.80 4.35 -8.33
CA LEU A 52 -6.56 5.32 -9.40
C LEU A 52 -6.86 4.72 -10.78
N GLU A 53 -6.47 3.47 -11.03
CA GLU A 53 -6.86 2.72 -12.24
C GLU A 53 -8.38 2.56 -12.34
N GLY A 54 -9.06 2.39 -11.20
CA GLY A 54 -10.51 2.40 -11.10
C GLY A 54 -11.11 3.72 -11.60
N TYR A 55 -10.59 4.86 -11.15
CA TYR A 55 -11.05 6.18 -11.59
C TYR A 55 -10.65 6.51 -13.04
N LEU A 56 -9.53 6.01 -13.55
CA LEU A 56 -9.18 6.15 -14.97
C LEU A 56 -10.13 5.34 -15.87
N ALA A 57 -10.57 4.16 -15.41
CA ALA A 57 -11.53 3.35 -16.15
C ALA A 57 -12.96 3.90 -16.06
N GLN A 58 -13.32 4.50 -14.91
CA GLN A 58 -14.62 5.11 -14.66
C GLN A 58 -14.47 6.43 -13.90
N PRO A 59 -14.28 7.56 -14.63
CA PRO A 59 -14.08 8.87 -14.01
C PRO A 59 -15.24 9.29 -13.13
N LEU A 60 -14.93 10.00 -12.04
CA LEU A 60 -15.90 10.49 -11.08
C LEU A 60 -16.74 11.64 -11.67
N PRO A 61 -18.08 11.55 -11.75
CA PRO A 61 -18.90 12.62 -12.29
C PRO A 61 -19.04 13.79 -11.30
N LEU A 62 -18.36 14.91 -11.58
CA LEU A 62 -18.27 16.05 -10.64
C LEU A 62 -19.63 16.66 -10.28
N TYR A 63 -20.57 16.76 -11.22
CA TYR A 63 -21.90 17.33 -10.95
C TYR A 63 -22.79 16.45 -10.06
N ASN A 64 -22.49 15.14 -9.96
CA ASN A 64 -23.27 14.18 -9.17
C ASN A 64 -22.45 13.57 -8.02
N THR A 65 -21.30 14.14 -7.70
CA THR A 65 -20.43 13.66 -6.61
C THR A 65 -20.69 14.43 -5.33
N THR A 66 -20.31 13.83 -4.20
CA THR A 66 -20.32 14.49 -2.90
C THR A 66 -18.90 14.90 -2.50
N VAL A 67 -18.79 15.76 -1.47
CA VAL A 67 -17.50 16.17 -0.89
C VAL A 67 -16.71 14.94 -0.45
N GLU A 68 -17.36 13.99 0.24
CA GLU A 68 -16.72 12.80 0.78
C GLU A 68 -16.15 11.91 -0.32
N LYS A 69 -16.90 11.76 -1.43
CA LYS A 69 -16.46 10.96 -2.56
C LYS A 69 -15.30 11.61 -3.32
N LEU A 70 -15.30 12.94 -3.40
CA LEU A 70 -14.23 13.69 -4.06
C LEU A 70 -12.91 13.67 -3.27
N VAL A 71 -12.97 13.65 -1.93
CA VAL A 71 -11.77 13.50 -1.06
C VAL A 71 -11.14 12.11 -1.13
N GLU A 72 -11.83 11.11 -1.68
CA GLU A 72 -11.19 9.81 -1.96
C GLU A 72 -10.04 9.93 -2.95
N LEU A 73 -10.04 10.95 -3.80
CA LEU A 73 -8.93 11.27 -4.68
C LEU A 73 -7.74 11.76 -3.83
N PRO A 74 -6.53 11.21 -4.04
CA PRO A 74 -5.34 11.70 -3.31
C PRO A 74 -5.11 13.19 -3.59
N GLY A 75 -4.53 13.93 -2.64
CA GLY A 75 -4.26 15.36 -2.78
C GLY A 75 -5.47 16.30 -2.65
N VAL A 76 -6.70 15.79 -2.68
CA VAL A 76 -7.91 16.61 -2.51
C VAL A 76 -8.30 16.68 -1.02
N SER A 77 -8.20 17.85 -0.40
CA SER A 77 -8.62 18.07 0.99
C SER A 77 -10.13 18.32 1.11
N LEU A 78 -10.70 18.21 2.32
CA LEU A 78 -12.10 18.56 2.60
C LEU A 78 -12.45 20.00 2.17
N GLN A 79 -11.55 20.95 2.43
CA GLN A 79 -11.73 22.36 2.02
C GLN A 79 -11.76 22.47 0.49
N THR A 80 -10.86 21.78 -0.19
CA THR A 80 -10.74 21.79 -1.65
C THR A 80 -11.96 21.14 -2.30
N ALA A 81 -12.39 19.98 -1.82
CA ALA A 81 -13.57 19.30 -2.33
C ALA A 81 -14.83 20.14 -2.15
N ALA A 82 -15.05 20.74 -0.97
CA ALA A 82 -16.18 21.63 -0.74
C ALA A 82 -16.17 22.85 -1.69
N ARG A 83 -14.99 23.44 -1.94
CA ARG A 83 -14.83 24.54 -2.90
C ARG A 83 -15.17 24.14 -4.33
N ILE A 84 -14.77 22.94 -4.75
CA ILE A 84 -15.09 22.42 -6.09
C ILE A 84 -16.60 22.26 -6.23
N ILE A 85 -17.27 21.64 -5.25
CA ILE A 85 -18.73 21.47 -5.29
C ILE A 85 -19.46 22.83 -5.27
N GLU A 86 -19.02 23.77 -4.44
CA GLU A 86 -19.56 25.14 -4.40
C GLU A 86 -19.41 25.84 -5.77
N PHE A 87 -18.22 25.78 -6.37
CA PHE A 87 -17.94 26.35 -7.70
C PHE A 87 -18.78 25.73 -8.82
N LEU A 88 -18.97 24.40 -8.79
CA LEU A 88 -19.83 23.70 -9.76
C LEU A 88 -21.28 24.18 -9.68
N GLN A 89 -21.79 24.45 -8.47
CA GLN A 89 -23.14 24.94 -8.24
C GLN A 89 -23.33 26.41 -8.66
N THR A 90 -22.30 27.24 -8.51
CA THR A 90 -22.39 28.70 -8.79
C THR A 90 -22.05 29.05 -10.23
N GLU A 91 -20.99 28.48 -10.79
CA GLU A 91 -20.43 28.90 -12.09
C GLU A 91 -20.78 27.92 -13.23
N SER A 92 -21.17 26.68 -12.92
CA SER A 92 -21.55 25.65 -13.92
C SER A 92 -20.53 25.49 -15.07
N PRO A 93 -19.25 25.20 -14.76
CA PRO A 93 -18.19 25.07 -15.76
C PRO A 93 -18.48 23.96 -16.78
N SER A 94 -18.15 24.24 -18.04
CA SER A 94 -18.37 23.33 -19.16
C SER A 94 -17.12 22.52 -19.52
N ASN A 95 -15.95 23.02 -19.13
CA ASN A 95 -14.65 22.44 -19.42
C ASN A 95 -13.71 22.60 -18.21
N PHE A 96 -12.64 21.80 -18.16
CA PHE A 96 -11.67 21.92 -17.07
C PHE A 96 -10.84 23.21 -17.14
N GLU A 97 -10.73 23.87 -18.29
CA GLU A 97 -10.04 25.16 -18.40
C GLU A 97 -10.76 26.28 -17.65
N ASP A 98 -12.07 26.16 -17.38
CA ASP A 98 -12.83 27.09 -16.54
C ASP A 98 -12.34 27.09 -15.08
N PHE A 99 -11.70 26.00 -14.64
CA PHE A 99 -11.01 25.92 -13.36
C PHE A 99 -9.61 26.58 -13.41
N ALA A 100 -9.04 26.74 -14.62
CA ALA A 100 -7.74 27.36 -14.80
C ALA A 100 -7.82 28.86 -14.52
N GLY A 101 -7.01 29.32 -13.58
CA GLY A 101 -6.97 30.72 -13.15
C GLY A 101 -7.68 30.99 -11.82
N LEU A 102 -8.39 29.99 -11.26
CA LEU A 102 -8.82 30.03 -9.88
C LEU A 102 -7.60 30.07 -8.96
N ASP A 103 -7.58 31.03 -8.05
CA ASP A 103 -6.41 31.36 -7.23
C ASP A 103 -6.04 30.27 -6.21
N TRP A 104 -6.92 29.28 -6.04
CA TRP A 104 -6.78 28.14 -5.15
C TRP A 104 -6.57 26.81 -5.87
N ILE A 105 -6.63 26.80 -7.20
CA ILE A 105 -6.33 25.62 -8.02
C ILE A 105 -4.92 25.77 -8.55
N ASP A 106 -4.03 24.92 -8.07
CA ASP A 106 -2.76 24.73 -8.74
C ASP A 106 -2.94 23.81 -9.96
N SER A 107 -1.92 23.75 -10.81
CA SER A 107 -1.96 22.85 -11.98
C SER A 107 -2.15 21.39 -11.62
N TYR A 108 -1.63 20.98 -10.46
CA TYR A 108 -1.60 19.59 -10.09
C TYR A 108 -3.02 19.13 -9.78
N LEU A 109 -3.73 19.89 -8.95
CA LEU A 109 -5.15 19.69 -8.70
C LEU A 109 -5.96 19.77 -10.00
N LEU A 110 -5.66 20.71 -10.89
CA LEU A 110 -6.34 20.80 -12.19
C LEU A 110 -6.14 19.53 -13.04
N GLN A 111 -4.91 19.04 -13.13
CA GLN A 111 -4.57 17.81 -13.86
C GLN A 111 -5.25 16.60 -13.23
N LEU A 112 -5.20 16.49 -11.91
CA LEU A 112 -5.86 15.44 -11.15
C LEU A 112 -7.36 15.40 -11.46
N LEU A 113 -8.03 16.56 -11.40
CA LEU A 113 -9.45 16.66 -11.75
C LEU A 113 -9.69 16.24 -13.20
N SER A 114 -8.88 16.73 -14.15
CA SER A 114 -9.03 16.39 -15.57
C SER A 114 -8.79 14.90 -15.88
N ALA A 115 -7.95 14.22 -15.09
CA ALA A 115 -7.57 12.82 -15.30
C ALA A 115 -8.57 11.83 -14.67
N PHE A 116 -9.08 12.13 -13.48
CA PHE A 116 -9.87 11.17 -12.68
C PHE A 116 -11.35 11.54 -12.56
N THR A 117 -11.79 12.67 -13.14
CA THR A 117 -13.16 13.16 -13.03
C THR A 117 -13.74 13.53 -14.39
N THR A 118 -15.07 13.69 -14.46
CA THR A 118 -15.78 14.15 -15.66
C THR A 118 -16.80 15.23 -15.31
N LEU A 119 -16.94 16.21 -16.21
CA LEU A 119 -17.97 17.25 -16.16
C LEU A 119 -19.25 16.85 -16.89
N GLU A 120 -19.29 15.66 -17.51
CA GLU A 120 -20.51 15.17 -18.15
C GLU A 120 -21.58 14.89 -17.11
N LEU A 121 -22.70 15.62 -17.21
CA LEU A 121 -23.96 15.17 -16.63
C LEU A 121 -24.27 13.83 -17.29
N ARG A 122 -24.27 12.73 -16.52
CA ARG A 122 -24.84 11.46 -16.99
C ARG A 122 -26.34 11.66 -17.22
N GLN A 123 -26.71 12.28 -18.33
CA GLN A 123 -28.05 12.15 -18.88
C GLN A 123 -28.19 10.68 -19.21
N GLY A 124 -29.27 10.05 -18.73
CA GLY A 124 -29.50 8.62 -18.86
C GLY A 124 -29.27 8.15 -20.29
N ALA A 125 -28.08 7.61 -20.56
CA ALA A 125 -27.79 6.98 -21.82
C ALA A 125 -28.71 5.77 -21.91
N SER A 126 -29.67 5.84 -22.83
CA SER A 126 -30.73 4.85 -23.06
C SER A 126 -30.20 3.48 -23.57
N GLY A 127 -28.91 3.18 -23.40
CA GLY A 127 -28.28 1.91 -23.76
C GLY A 127 -27.55 1.32 -22.56
N LYS A 128 -27.70 0.02 -22.34
CA LYS A 128 -26.87 -0.71 -21.38
C LYS A 128 -25.40 -0.50 -21.78
N PRO A 129 -24.50 -0.11 -20.86
CA PRO A 129 -23.10 0.04 -21.20
C PRO A 129 -22.57 -1.30 -21.73
N PRO A 130 -21.71 -1.26 -22.75
CA PRO A 130 -21.14 -2.48 -23.34
C PRO A 130 -20.39 -3.28 -22.28
N LEU A 131 -20.24 -4.58 -22.52
CA LEU A 131 -19.34 -5.42 -21.73
C LEU A 131 -17.92 -4.85 -21.87
N SER A 132 -17.28 -4.54 -20.75
CA SER A 132 -15.88 -4.16 -20.67
C SER A 132 -15.06 -5.35 -20.18
N ILE A 133 -13.96 -5.64 -20.86
CA ILE A 133 -13.00 -6.68 -20.48
C ILE A 133 -11.63 -6.03 -20.36
N GLN A 134 -10.93 -6.27 -19.26
CA GLN A 134 -9.54 -5.84 -19.09
C GLN A 134 -8.70 -7.03 -18.67
N LEU A 135 -7.67 -7.33 -19.44
CA LEU A 135 -6.71 -8.39 -19.17
C LEU A 135 -5.32 -7.78 -19.04
N ARG A 136 -4.66 -8.03 -17.92
CA ARG A 136 -3.25 -7.70 -17.70
C ARG A 136 -2.47 -8.97 -17.44
N SER A 137 -1.33 -9.12 -18.10
CA SER A 137 -0.35 -10.16 -17.79
C SER A 137 1.04 -9.55 -17.66
N ARG A 138 1.76 -9.93 -16.62
CA ARG A 138 3.08 -9.40 -16.28
C ARG A 138 4.01 -10.53 -15.86
N VAL A 139 5.25 -10.47 -16.33
CA VAL A 139 6.33 -11.34 -15.90
C VAL A 139 7.50 -10.48 -15.46
N THR A 140 8.09 -10.83 -14.31
CA THR A 140 9.26 -10.16 -13.74
C THR A 140 10.32 -11.18 -13.39
N GLN A 141 11.59 -10.82 -13.56
CA GLN A 141 12.70 -11.69 -13.16
C GLN A 141 13.95 -10.85 -12.88
N ASP A 142 14.69 -11.25 -11.84
CA ASP A 142 16.00 -10.69 -11.56
C ASP A 142 17.05 -11.24 -12.52
N VAL A 143 18.01 -10.39 -12.89
CA VAL A 143 19.10 -10.73 -13.83
C VAL A 143 20.15 -11.58 -13.13
N GLN A 144 20.58 -11.15 -11.94
CA GLN A 144 21.52 -11.90 -11.11
C GLN A 144 20.77 -12.94 -10.28
N LYS A 145 21.35 -14.13 -10.23
CA LYS A 145 20.78 -15.22 -9.43
C LYS A 145 21.03 -14.98 -7.95
N ARG A 146 19.95 -15.06 -7.18
CA ARG A 146 20.00 -15.04 -5.72
C ARG A 146 20.44 -16.39 -5.18
N ARG A 147 21.12 -16.38 -4.04
CA ARG A 147 21.61 -17.56 -3.31
C ARG A 147 20.52 -18.62 -3.14
N GLY A 148 19.30 -18.20 -2.80
CA GLY A 148 18.15 -19.08 -2.60
C GLY A 148 17.75 -19.94 -3.80
N PHE A 149 18.17 -19.60 -5.03
CA PHE A 149 17.96 -20.43 -6.23
C PHE A 149 19.17 -21.29 -6.63
N SER A 150 20.35 -20.95 -6.09
CA SER A 150 21.63 -21.55 -6.50
C SER A 150 22.14 -22.64 -5.56
N GLU A 151 21.81 -22.56 -4.27
CA GLU A 151 22.29 -23.52 -3.28
C GLU A 151 21.48 -24.82 -3.32
N LYS A 152 22.19 -25.90 -3.67
CA LYS A 152 21.71 -27.28 -3.63
C LYS A 152 22.29 -27.97 -2.40
N GLU A 153 21.92 -27.51 -1.20
CA GLU A 153 22.25 -28.27 0.00
C GLU A 153 21.31 -29.47 0.12
N TYR A 154 21.86 -30.67 -0.06
CA TYR A 154 21.15 -31.94 0.11
C TYR A 154 21.61 -32.62 1.40
N ARG A 155 20.70 -33.28 2.12
CA ARG A 155 21.09 -34.22 3.17
C ARG A 155 21.44 -35.57 2.56
N LEU A 156 22.64 -36.08 2.83
CA LEU A 156 22.88 -37.50 2.65
C LEU A 156 22.32 -38.25 3.86
N LEU A 157 21.26 -39.03 3.67
CA LEU A 157 20.68 -39.88 4.71
C LEU A 157 21.25 -41.30 4.56
N ILE A 158 22.25 -41.61 5.38
CA ILE A 158 22.79 -42.97 5.48
C ILE A 158 21.88 -43.74 6.43
N ARG A 159 21.02 -44.61 5.90
CA ARG A 159 20.29 -45.58 6.73
C ARG A 159 21.20 -46.77 6.97
N ARG A 160 21.75 -46.86 8.19
CA ARG A 160 22.41 -48.07 8.67
C ARG A 160 21.37 -49.04 9.19
N ASP A 161 21.04 -50.05 8.38
CA ASP A 161 20.28 -51.22 8.85
C ASP A 161 21.29 -52.29 9.31
N LEU A 162 21.30 -52.57 10.60
CA LEU A 162 22.22 -53.52 11.24
C LEU A 162 22.00 -54.98 10.81
N LEU A 163 20.89 -55.29 10.12
CA LEU A 163 20.55 -56.65 9.67
C LEU A 163 20.70 -56.85 8.16
N THR A 164 20.58 -55.81 7.33
CA THR A 164 20.55 -55.92 5.86
C THR A 164 21.68 -55.18 5.13
N GLY A 165 22.49 -54.39 5.84
CA GLY A 165 23.58 -53.58 5.29
C GLY A 165 23.18 -52.12 5.03
N ASP A 166 24.17 -51.24 4.95
CA ASP A 166 23.97 -49.80 4.75
C ASP A 166 23.25 -49.54 3.41
N SER A 167 22.08 -48.89 3.45
CA SER A 167 21.42 -48.35 2.26
C SER A 167 21.66 -46.84 2.21
N THR A 168 22.42 -46.39 1.22
CA THR A 168 22.61 -44.97 0.95
C THR A 168 21.47 -44.48 0.06
N GLY A 169 20.46 -43.86 0.68
CA GLY A 169 19.46 -43.07 -0.04
C GLY A 169 19.93 -41.62 -0.15
N LEU A 170 19.89 -41.04 -1.35
CA LEU A 170 20.03 -39.59 -1.48
C LEU A 170 18.69 -38.99 -1.06
N ASP A 171 18.64 -38.35 0.11
CA ASP A 171 17.47 -37.58 0.48
C ASP A 171 17.55 -36.22 -0.24
N THR A 172 16.71 -36.06 -1.26
CA THR A 172 16.60 -34.82 -2.03
C THR A 172 15.91 -33.69 -1.25
N ILE A 173 15.52 -33.91 0.01
CA ILE A 173 14.98 -32.88 0.89
C ILE A 173 16.11 -31.93 1.31
N ALA A 174 16.00 -30.68 0.87
CA ALA A 174 16.95 -29.63 1.22
C ALA A 174 16.91 -29.35 2.73
N LEU A 175 18.04 -29.59 3.39
CA LEU A 175 18.30 -29.10 4.74
C LEU A 175 18.82 -27.67 4.63
N GLY A 176 17.92 -26.73 4.37
CA GLY A 176 18.32 -25.33 4.27
C GLY A 176 17.17 -24.44 3.86
N SER A 177 17.30 -23.17 4.20
CA SER A 177 16.50 -22.12 3.61
C SER A 177 16.85 -22.06 2.12
N ARG A 178 15.93 -22.44 1.23
CA ARG A 178 16.04 -22.26 -0.23
C ARG A 178 14.67 -21.92 -0.80
N TYR A 179 14.66 -21.35 -1.99
CA TYR A 179 13.42 -21.17 -2.75
C TYR A 179 12.97 -22.48 -3.37
N LEU A 180 11.66 -22.74 -3.32
CA LEU A 180 11.06 -23.98 -3.80
C LEU A 180 10.69 -23.88 -5.29
N GLY A 181 10.16 -22.74 -5.70
CA GLY A 181 9.72 -22.48 -7.07
C GLY A 181 10.71 -21.69 -7.93
N THR A 182 10.19 -21.19 -9.05
CA THR A 182 11.00 -20.57 -10.10
C THR A 182 11.33 -19.09 -9.82
N GLU A 183 12.37 -18.58 -10.48
CA GLU A 183 12.86 -17.19 -10.36
C GLU A 183 11.87 -16.14 -10.89
N GLN A 184 10.88 -16.54 -11.70
CA GLN A 184 9.92 -15.61 -12.29
C GLN A 184 8.82 -15.25 -11.29
N GLY A 185 8.53 -13.95 -11.18
CA GLY A 185 7.28 -13.43 -10.65
C GLY A 185 6.26 -13.30 -11.79
N ILE A 186 5.01 -13.72 -11.56
CA ILE A 186 3.94 -13.71 -12.57
C ILE A 186 2.71 -13.05 -11.97
N LEU A 187 2.11 -12.12 -12.70
CA LEU A 187 0.80 -11.55 -12.38
C LEU A 187 -0.13 -11.69 -13.57
N THR A 188 -1.37 -12.12 -13.33
CA THR A 188 -2.45 -12.10 -14.32
C THR A 188 -3.71 -11.58 -13.67
N ARG A 189 -4.33 -10.56 -14.26
CA ARG A 189 -5.56 -9.94 -13.78
C ARG A 189 -6.58 -9.86 -14.91
N LEU A 190 -7.79 -10.34 -14.63
CA LEU A 190 -8.95 -10.20 -15.51
C LEU A 190 -10.01 -9.40 -14.77
N LEU A 191 -10.43 -8.26 -15.32
CA LEU A 191 -11.56 -7.48 -14.83
C LEU A 191 -12.66 -7.48 -15.89
N LEU A 192 -13.89 -7.68 -15.44
CA LEU A 192 -15.10 -7.69 -16.26
C LEU A 192 -16.07 -6.66 -15.71
N GLY A 193 -16.69 -5.87 -16.57
CA GLY A 193 -17.74 -4.93 -16.20
C GLY A 193 -18.88 -4.98 -17.20
N HIS A 194 -20.11 -5.08 -16.75
CA HIS A 194 -21.27 -4.98 -17.62
C HIS A 194 -22.48 -4.44 -16.84
N ASP A 195 -23.00 -3.31 -17.29
CA ASP A 195 -24.14 -2.65 -16.64
C ASP A 195 -23.89 -2.41 -15.15
N ARG A 196 -24.65 -3.09 -14.29
CA ARG A 196 -24.59 -3.00 -12.84
C ARG A 196 -23.77 -4.13 -12.19
N ILE A 197 -23.02 -4.88 -12.98
CA ILE A 197 -22.24 -6.03 -12.51
C ILE A 197 -20.77 -5.79 -12.85
N SER A 198 -19.88 -6.01 -11.88
CA SER A 198 -18.44 -6.11 -12.11
C SER A 198 -17.86 -7.34 -11.44
N ALA A 199 -16.87 -7.96 -12.06
CA ALA A 199 -16.16 -9.11 -11.52
C ALA A 199 -14.67 -8.98 -11.79
N GLY A 200 -13.86 -9.62 -10.95
CA GLY A 200 -12.42 -9.63 -11.14
C GLY A 200 -11.78 -10.90 -10.61
N ILE A 201 -10.71 -11.33 -11.29
CA ILE A 201 -9.82 -12.39 -10.82
C ILE A 201 -8.39 -11.87 -10.93
N THR A 202 -7.66 -11.92 -9.83
CA THR A 202 -6.24 -11.57 -9.76
C THR A 202 -5.46 -12.78 -9.29
N PHE A 203 -4.46 -13.18 -10.06
CA PHE A 203 -3.48 -14.18 -9.70
C PHE A 203 -2.10 -13.53 -9.64
N GLU A 204 -1.38 -13.74 -8.54
CA GLU A 204 0.03 -13.38 -8.41
C GLU A 204 0.84 -14.58 -7.90
N LYS A 205 2.05 -14.74 -8.42
CA LYS A 205 3.04 -15.69 -7.95
C LYS A 205 4.35 -14.95 -7.77
N ASP A 206 4.88 -14.93 -6.56
CA ASP A 206 6.16 -14.30 -6.28
C ASP A 206 7.35 -15.16 -6.75
N PRO A 207 8.52 -14.54 -7.01
CA PRO A 207 9.77 -15.26 -7.24
C PRO A 207 10.08 -16.23 -6.09
N GLY A 208 10.32 -17.50 -6.44
CA GLY A 208 10.63 -18.57 -5.49
C GLY A 208 9.43 -19.37 -4.99
N GLU A 209 8.21 -18.98 -5.34
CA GLU A 209 6.99 -19.74 -5.04
C GLU A 209 6.71 -20.83 -6.07
N GLU A 210 6.32 -22.01 -5.58
CA GLU A 210 5.78 -23.09 -6.41
C GLU A 210 4.31 -22.80 -6.74
N LEU A 211 3.88 -23.07 -7.97
CA LEU A 211 2.45 -22.94 -8.31
C LEU A 211 1.58 -23.88 -7.46
N ILE A 212 2.05 -25.12 -7.29
CA ILE A 212 1.43 -26.12 -6.43
C ILE A 212 2.54 -26.71 -5.59
N TYR A 213 2.46 -26.53 -4.27
CA TYR A 213 3.43 -27.12 -3.36
C TYR A 213 2.93 -28.44 -2.81
N ARG A 214 3.88 -29.30 -2.43
CA ARG A 214 3.65 -30.50 -1.62
C ARG A 214 4.73 -30.59 -0.54
N ASP A 215 4.34 -30.36 0.71
CA ASP A 215 5.21 -30.46 1.87
C ASP A 215 4.80 -31.67 2.72
N THR A 216 5.72 -32.61 2.89
CA THR A 216 5.60 -33.65 3.90
C THR A 216 5.87 -32.99 5.25
N ALA A 217 4.99 -33.14 6.24
CA ALA A 217 5.07 -32.47 7.55
C ALA A 217 6.29 -32.87 8.42
N GLU A 218 7.28 -33.53 7.83
CA GLU A 218 8.43 -34.29 8.34
C GLU A 218 9.43 -33.54 9.27
N PHE A 219 9.15 -32.31 9.74
CA PHE A 219 10.14 -31.51 10.49
C PHE A 219 9.52 -30.57 11.54
N THR A 220 9.68 -30.90 12.82
CA THR A 220 9.54 -29.94 13.92
C THR A 220 10.83 -29.14 14.05
N TYR A 221 10.73 -27.85 14.43
CA TYR A 221 11.89 -26.95 14.60
C TYR A 221 12.76 -27.30 15.83
N ASN A 222 12.44 -28.36 16.57
CA ASN A 222 13.30 -28.82 17.64
C ASN A 222 14.53 -29.49 17.03
N ASN A 223 15.63 -28.74 17.05
CA ASN A 223 16.99 -29.20 16.80
C ASN A 223 17.15 -30.69 17.23
N PHE A 224 17.46 -31.55 16.26
CA PHE A 224 17.91 -32.95 16.44
C PHE A 224 16.88 -34.06 16.72
N GLU A 225 15.58 -33.88 16.55
CA GLU A 225 14.67 -35.05 16.63
C GLU A 225 14.77 -35.92 15.36
N LYS A 226 15.37 -37.10 15.50
CA LYS A 226 15.22 -38.20 14.53
C LYS A 226 13.75 -38.63 14.57
N VAL A 227 13.01 -38.34 13.52
CA VAL A 227 11.68 -38.95 13.30
C VAL A 227 11.90 -40.46 13.15
N ASP A 228 11.22 -41.26 13.97
CA ASP A 228 11.23 -42.72 13.87
C ASP A 228 10.61 -43.14 12.54
N PRO A 229 11.32 -43.88 11.67
CA PRO A 229 10.76 -44.40 10.42
C PRO A 229 9.51 -45.27 10.60
N GLN A 230 9.23 -45.80 11.78
CA GLN A 230 8.00 -46.58 12.02
C GLN A 230 6.76 -45.70 12.19
N GLU A 231 6.90 -44.40 12.47
CA GLU A 231 5.77 -43.45 12.50
C GLU A 231 5.41 -42.89 11.11
N LEU A 232 6.08 -43.35 10.04
CA LEU A 232 5.86 -42.93 8.64
C LEU A 232 4.43 -43.15 8.10
N SER A 233 3.62 -43.98 8.73
CA SER A 233 2.26 -44.31 8.25
C SER A 233 1.16 -43.32 8.67
N SER A 234 1.43 -42.35 9.54
CA SER A 234 0.42 -41.41 10.07
C SER A 234 0.58 -39.96 9.57
N PHE A 235 1.51 -39.68 8.65
CA PHE A 235 1.83 -38.30 8.26
C PHE A 235 0.88 -37.71 7.20
N THR A 236 0.44 -36.48 7.45
CA THR A 236 -0.35 -35.70 6.49
C THR A 236 0.57 -34.96 5.53
N THR A 237 0.42 -35.21 4.23
CA THR A 237 1.05 -34.38 3.19
C THR A 237 0.22 -33.11 3.04
N ARG A 238 0.85 -31.95 3.25
CA ARG A 238 0.23 -30.66 2.96
C ARG A 238 0.46 -30.32 1.49
N SER A 239 -0.61 -30.10 0.75
CA SER A 239 -0.54 -29.59 -0.61
C SER A 239 -1.45 -28.40 -0.77
N GLY A 240 -1.03 -27.41 -1.55
CA GLY A 240 -1.81 -26.21 -1.78
C GLY A 240 -1.31 -25.42 -2.97
N PHE A 241 -2.01 -24.34 -3.24
CA PHE A 241 -1.60 -23.34 -4.21
C PHE A 241 -0.59 -22.39 -3.56
N GLY A 242 0.54 -22.16 -4.22
CA GLY A 242 1.64 -21.38 -3.64
C GLY A 242 1.71 -19.93 -4.09
N GLY A 243 0.67 -19.39 -4.74
CA GLY A 243 0.58 -17.96 -5.06
C GLY A 243 -0.70 -17.32 -4.51
N PHE A 244 -0.81 -16.01 -4.67
CA PHE A 244 -2.01 -15.25 -4.33
C PHE A 244 -3.11 -15.45 -5.38
N LEU A 245 -4.32 -15.78 -4.94
CA LEU A 245 -5.51 -15.80 -5.79
C LEU A 245 -6.62 -15.01 -5.12
N SER A 246 -7.08 -13.97 -5.80
CA SER A 246 -8.23 -13.17 -5.40
C SER A 246 -9.31 -13.17 -6.47
N GLY A 247 -10.57 -13.22 -6.04
CA GLY A 247 -11.71 -13.18 -6.92
C GLY A 247 -12.89 -12.45 -6.30
N HIS A 248 -13.54 -11.56 -7.05
CA HIS A 248 -14.70 -10.80 -6.56
C HIS A 248 -15.81 -10.70 -7.62
N LEU A 249 -17.03 -10.52 -7.14
CA LEU A 249 -18.21 -10.14 -7.90
C LEU A 249 -18.94 -9.04 -7.12
N VAL A 250 -19.23 -7.94 -7.79
CA VAL A 250 -20.06 -6.84 -7.28
C VAL A 250 -21.27 -6.71 -8.18
N ALA A 251 -22.46 -6.75 -7.60
CA ALA A 251 -23.73 -6.57 -8.31
C ALA A 251 -24.53 -5.44 -7.65
N GLU A 252 -24.70 -4.34 -8.36
CA GLU A 252 -25.52 -3.19 -7.95
C GLU A 252 -26.99 -3.43 -8.32
N LEU A 253 -27.68 -4.25 -7.54
CA LEU A 253 -29.10 -4.50 -7.71
C LEU A 253 -29.88 -3.42 -6.94
N GLU A 254 -31.07 -3.02 -7.39
CA GLU A 254 -31.94 -2.23 -6.52
C GLU A 254 -32.78 -3.21 -5.67
N PRO A 255 -32.84 -3.06 -4.33
CA PRO A 255 -32.34 -1.95 -3.52
C PRO A 255 -30.94 -2.14 -2.88
N ALA A 256 -30.19 -3.15 -3.31
CA ALA A 256 -29.00 -3.65 -2.64
C ALA A 256 -27.77 -3.82 -3.55
N THR A 257 -26.62 -3.29 -3.14
CA THR A 257 -25.34 -3.69 -3.76
C THR A 257 -24.78 -4.90 -3.03
N ILE A 258 -24.50 -5.98 -3.76
CA ILE A 258 -24.00 -7.25 -3.22
C ILE A 258 -22.55 -7.44 -3.63
N PHE A 259 -21.73 -7.89 -2.69
CA PHE A 259 -20.33 -8.25 -2.84
C PHE A 259 -20.18 -9.74 -2.52
N LEU A 260 -19.57 -10.50 -3.42
CA LEU A 260 -19.22 -11.91 -3.20
C LEU A 260 -17.74 -12.13 -3.53
N GLY A 261 -17.08 -12.98 -2.74
CA GLY A 261 -15.65 -13.23 -2.86
C GLY A 261 -14.84 -12.23 -2.03
N ASP A 262 -13.80 -11.65 -2.62
CA ASP A 262 -12.87 -10.78 -1.93
C ASP A 262 -13.27 -9.30 -2.03
N TYR A 263 -13.29 -8.61 -0.89
CA TYR A 263 -13.65 -7.20 -0.82
C TYR A 263 -12.84 -6.48 0.28
N SER A 264 -12.78 -5.16 0.23
CA SER A 264 -12.28 -4.32 1.32
C SER A 264 -13.44 -3.59 2.00
N ALA A 265 -13.31 -3.27 3.29
CA ALA A 265 -14.26 -2.48 4.04
C ALA A 265 -13.55 -1.26 4.65
N ASN A 266 -14.12 -0.06 4.46
CA ASN A 266 -13.51 1.19 4.91
C ASN A 266 -14.58 2.13 5.49
N PHE A 267 -14.52 2.40 6.79
CA PHE A 267 -15.51 3.21 7.51
C PHE A 267 -14.85 4.26 8.41
N GLY A 268 -15.61 5.32 8.73
CA GLY A 268 -15.18 6.38 9.64
C GLY A 268 -13.87 7.06 9.24
N GLN A 269 -12.98 7.22 10.21
CA GLN A 269 -11.60 7.69 10.03
C GLN A 269 -10.60 6.51 10.07
N GLY A 270 -11.09 5.28 9.93
CA GLY A 270 -10.27 4.08 9.86
C GLY A 270 -9.82 3.52 11.21
N LEU A 271 -10.42 3.92 12.35
CA LEU A 271 -10.03 3.32 13.64
C LEU A 271 -10.36 1.83 13.72
N LEU A 272 -11.47 1.38 13.13
CA LEU A 272 -11.83 -0.05 13.06
C LEU A 272 -11.48 -0.69 11.70
N PHE A 273 -11.83 0.00 10.61
CA PHE A 273 -11.69 -0.50 9.24
C PHE A 273 -11.18 0.64 8.35
N GLY A 274 -9.88 0.68 8.14
CA GLY A 274 -9.21 1.78 7.43
C GLY A 274 -8.70 1.40 6.05
N ARG A 275 -8.54 2.41 5.19
CA ARG A 275 -7.90 2.26 3.89
C ARG A 275 -6.41 2.04 4.11
N THR A 276 -5.80 1.10 3.39
CA THR A 276 -4.41 0.69 3.63
C THR A 276 -3.36 1.76 3.34
N PHE A 277 -3.77 2.83 2.67
CA PHE A 277 -2.97 4.02 2.40
C PHE A 277 -3.42 5.28 3.14
N GLY A 278 -4.45 5.17 3.99
CA GLY A 278 -4.86 6.25 4.87
C GLY A 278 -3.87 6.42 6.03
N GLY A 279 -3.99 7.53 6.74
CA GLY A 279 -3.44 7.74 8.08
C GLY A 279 -1.98 8.19 8.10
N ARG A 280 -1.42 8.52 6.95
CA ARG A 280 0.00 8.85 6.78
C ARG A 280 0.21 10.35 6.56
N LYS A 281 1.36 10.86 7.00
CA LYS A 281 1.79 12.26 6.83
C LYS A 281 2.60 12.42 5.55
N GLY A 282 2.17 13.30 4.65
CA GLY A 282 2.75 13.47 3.32
C GLY A 282 2.89 14.94 2.90
N SER A 283 3.02 15.18 1.59
CA SER A 283 3.07 16.52 1.01
C SER A 283 1.70 17.22 0.87
N SER A 284 0.62 16.62 1.40
CA SER A 284 -0.71 17.22 1.45
C SER A 284 -1.21 17.51 2.89
N PRO A 285 -0.52 18.37 3.68
CA PRO A 285 -0.79 18.59 5.10
C PRO A 285 -2.24 18.78 5.54
N THR A 286 -3.06 19.46 4.73
CA THR A 286 -4.46 19.77 5.08
C THR A 286 -5.41 18.61 4.86
N ARG A 287 -4.97 17.54 4.19
CA ARG A 287 -5.72 16.30 3.95
C ARG A 287 -5.33 15.20 4.93
N ASP A 288 -4.05 15.11 5.31
CA ASP A 288 -3.46 13.94 5.98
C ASP A 288 -4.26 13.35 7.17
N PRO A 289 -4.82 14.16 8.10
CA PRO A 289 -5.57 13.59 9.23
C PRO A 289 -6.95 13.02 8.87
N TYR A 290 -7.44 13.29 7.67
CA TYR A 290 -8.72 12.79 7.19
C TYR A 290 -8.52 11.55 6.30
N ASN A 291 -9.03 10.40 6.76
CA ASN A 291 -8.93 9.15 6.01
C ASN A 291 -10.08 8.94 5.02
N GLY A 292 -11.22 9.58 5.30
CA GLY A 292 -12.46 9.40 4.54
C GLY A 292 -13.01 7.98 4.61
N ARG A 293 -14.23 7.83 4.13
CA ARG A 293 -14.92 6.53 4.03
C ARG A 293 -14.81 5.97 2.63
N GLY A 294 -14.81 4.65 2.50
CA GLY A 294 -14.84 3.97 1.20
C GLY A 294 -15.96 2.94 1.06
N GLY A 295 -16.66 2.60 2.15
CA GLY A 295 -17.67 1.54 2.17
C GLY A 295 -17.07 0.17 1.84
N LEU A 296 -17.88 -0.71 1.26
CA LEU A 296 -17.39 -1.96 0.68
C LEU A 296 -16.95 -1.72 -0.78
N GLN A 297 -15.81 -2.32 -1.15
CA GLN A 297 -15.27 -2.27 -2.52
C GLN A 297 -14.77 -3.65 -2.92
N GLY A 298 -15.02 -4.05 -4.17
CA GLY A 298 -14.47 -5.30 -4.71
C GLY A 298 -12.94 -5.28 -4.70
N TYR A 299 -12.30 -6.34 -4.21
CA TYR A 299 -10.85 -6.35 -4.01
C TYR A 299 -10.11 -6.53 -5.34
N ARG A 300 -9.26 -5.56 -5.68
CA ARG A 300 -8.51 -5.54 -6.94
C ARG A 300 -6.99 -5.65 -6.75
N SER A 301 -6.51 -5.41 -5.53
CA SER A 301 -5.09 -5.40 -5.21
C SER A 301 -4.47 -6.79 -5.16
N THR A 302 -3.15 -6.81 -5.09
CA THR A 302 -2.37 -8.01 -4.83
C THR A 302 -1.83 -8.08 -3.41
N GLY A 303 -2.14 -7.07 -2.57
CA GLY A 303 -1.82 -7.12 -1.16
C GLY A 303 -2.50 -8.31 -0.49
N GLU A 304 -1.77 -9.07 0.32
CA GLU A 304 -2.37 -10.18 1.08
C GLU A 304 -2.99 -9.73 2.41
N ARG A 305 -3.02 -8.41 2.65
CA ARG A 305 -3.48 -7.75 3.87
C ARG A 305 -4.76 -6.96 3.65
N TYR A 306 -5.52 -6.76 4.73
CA TYR A 306 -6.65 -5.82 4.81
C TYR A 306 -7.81 -6.05 3.82
N PHE A 307 -7.96 -7.28 3.32
CA PHE A 307 -9.15 -7.70 2.58
C PHE A 307 -9.96 -8.74 3.37
N PHE A 308 -11.20 -8.91 2.95
CA PHE A 308 -12.17 -9.83 3.49
C PHE A 308 -12.55 -10.85 2.41
N ARG A 309 -12.82 -12.09 2.79
CA ARG A 309 -13.23 -13.16 1.86
C ARG A 309 -14.57 -13.73 2.32
N GLY A 310 -15.63 -13.44 1.57
CA GLY A 310 -16.97 -13.88 1.93
C GLY A 310 -18.05 -13.13 1.16
N ALA A 311 -18.96 -12.49 1.89
CA ALA A 311 -20.07 -11.76 1.32
C ALA A 311 -20.32 -10.43 2.05
N GLY A 312 -20.76 -9.43 1.31
CA GLY A 312 -21.16 -8.13 1.84
C GLY A 312 -22.39 -7.61 1.12
N ILE A 313 -23.15 -6.76 1.80
CA ILE A 313 -24.34 -6.12 1.26
C ILE A 313 -24.43 -4.67 1.72
N ILE A 314 -24.79 -3.77 0.82
CA ILE A 314 -25.13 -2.38 1.11
C ILE A 314 -26.59 -2.16 0.71
N LEU A 315 -27.42 -1.79 1.69
CA LEU A 315 -28.83 -1.41 1.54
C LEU A 315 -28.93 0.11 1.70
N GLY A 316 -29.64 0.79 0.80
CA GLY A 316 -29.75 2.25 0.83
C GLY A 316 -30.03 2.88 -0.54
N ARG A 317 -30.08 2.05 -1.60
CA ARG A 317 -30.48 2.48 -2.93
C ARG A 317 -31.95 2.11 -3.14
N GLY A 318 -32.85 3.08 -3.31
CA GLY A 318 -34.28 2.85 -3.58
C GLY A 318 -35.20 3.10 -2.38
N ASP A 319 -36.51 2.94 -2.59
CA ASP A 319 -37.56 3.48 -1.70
C ASP A 319 -37.77 2.71 -0.37
N TRP A 320 -37.03 1.61 -0.15
CA TRP A 320 -37.19 0.73 1.02
C TRP A 320 -36.54 1.25 2.30
N LEU A 321 -35.48 2.06 2.16
CA LEU A 321 -34.88 2.80 3.26
C LEU A 321 -35.04 4.29 2.97
N PRO A 322 -35.16 5.14 4.01
CA PRO A 322 -35.09 6.58 3.78
C PRO A 322 -33.79 6.93 3.06
N SER A 323 -33.84 7.84 2.09
CA SER A 323 -32.67 8.24 1.28
C SER A 323 -31.50 8.82 2.09
N TRP A 324 -31.76 9.20 3.34
CA TRP A 324 -30.77 9.67 4.28
C TRP A 324 -30.03 8.55 5.02
N LEU A 325 -30.40 7.28 4.85
CA LEU A 325 -29.88 6.14 5.60
C LEU A 325 -29.29 5.05 4.67
N GLU A 326 -28.09 4.59 5.00
CA GLU A 326 -27.40 3.46 4.36
C GLU A 326 -27.01 2.44 5.44
N VAL A 327 -27.26 1.16 5.15
CA VAL A 327 -26.97 0.03 6.03
C VAL A 327 -26.10 -0.96 5.29
N THR A 328 -24.92 -1.22 5.83
CA THR A 328 -23.95 -2.19 5.32
C THR A 328 -23.82 -3.35 6.29
N GLY A 329 -23.80 -4.57 5.77
CA GLY A 329 -23.49 -5.79 6.51
C GLY A 329 -22.47 -6.63 5.77
N PHE A 330 -21.57 -7.28 6.49
CA PHE A 330 -20.52 -8.07 5.86
C PHE A 330 -20.06 -9.26 6.73
N TYR A 331 -19.62 -10.31 6.05
CA TYR A 331 -19.08 -11.53 6.63
C TYR A 331 -17.81 -11.94 5.89
N SER A 332 -16.81 -12.37 6.66
CA SER A 332 -15.53 -12.84 6.14
C SER A 332 -15.10 -14.11 6.86
N GLN A 333 -14.52 -15.05 6.11
CA GLN A 333 -13.75 -16.15 6.65
C GLN A 333 -12.45 -16.29 5.85
N ARG A 334 -11.33 -16.13 6.55
CA ARG A 334 -9.98 -16.17 5.95
C ARG A 334 -9.10 -17.17 6.69
N SER A 335 -8.17 -17.75 5.95
CA SER A 335 -7.08 -18.53 6.51
C SER A 335 -5.82 -17.68 6.45
N LEU A 336 -5.21 -17.42 7.59
CA LEU A 336 -4.07 -16.53 7.78
C LEU A 336 -2.80 -17.34 8.01
N ALA A 337 -1.68 -16.80 7.54
CA ALA A 337 -0.37 -17.33 7.87
C ALA A 337 0.00 -16.92 9.31
N ALA A 338 0.46 -17.86 10.12
CA ALA A 338 0.73 -17.60 11.52
C ALA A 338 1.94 -18.39 12.05
N SER A 339 2.68 -17.77 12.98
CA SER A 339 3.68 -18.48 13.80
C SER A 339 2.98 -19.09 15.01
N ILE A 340 3.27 -20.36 15.28
CA ILE A 340 2.66 -21.11 16.37
C ILE A 340 3.72 -21.68 17.30
N ILE A 341 3.41 -21.77 18.59
CA ILE A 341 4.20 -22.50 19.58
C ILE A 341 3.30 -23.63 20.12
N PRO A 342 3.72 -24.90 20.01
CA PRO A 342 3.04 -26.00 20.69
C PRO A 342 3.17 -25.82 22.21
N GLN A 343 2.07 -25.74 22.95
CA GLN A 343 2.12 -25.76 24.41
C GLN A 343 2.38 -27.22 24.85
N THR A 344 3.61 -27.51 25.28
CA THR A 344 4.04 -28.90 25.57
C THR A 344 3.43 -29.53 26.84
N GLU A 345 2.53 -28.85 27.55
CA GLU A 345 1.85 -29.40 28.72
C GLU A 345 0.49 -30.00 28.32
N GLY A 346 0.48 -31.28 27.92
CA GLY A 346 -0.74 -32.09 27.93
C GLY A 346 -1.08 -32.88 26.65
N GLY A 347 -0.29 -33.90 26.31
CA GLY A 347 -0.72 -34.95 25.36
C GLY A 347 -1.18 -34.45 23.98
N ALA A 348 -1.94 -35.29 23.27
CA ALA A 348 -2.37 -35.05 21.88
C ALA A 348 -3.32 -33.83 21.69
N ASP A 349 -3.74 -33.18 22.78
CA ASP A 349 -4.64 -32.01 22.81
C ASP A 349 -3.92 -30.74 23.33
N ALA A 350 -2.61 -30.63 23.10
CA ALA A 350 -1.84 -29.43 23.41
C ALA A 350 -2.42 -28.19 22.72
N GLU A 351 -2.83 -27.17 23.49
CA GLU A 351 -3.31 -25.89 22.94
C GLU A 351 -2.20 -25.23 22.10
N VAL A 352 -2.55 -24.81 20.89
CA VAL A 352 -1.61 -24.12 19.99
C VAL A 352 -1.74 -22.62 20.24
N LEU A 353 -0.70 -21.99 20.76
CA LEU A 353 -0.66 -20.54 20.91
C LEU A 353 -0.10 -19.92 19.61
N VAL A 354 -0.87 -19.01 19.01
CA VAL A 354 -0.38 -18.18 17.91
C VAL A 354 0.39 -16.99 18.48
N THR A 355 1.63 -16.78 18.04
CA THR A 355 2.46 -15.67 18.54
C THR A 355 2.50 -14.46 17.62
N SER A 356 2.26 -14.67 16.33
CA SER A 356 2.26 -13.60 15.33
C SER A 356 1.49 -14.02 14.09
N ILE A 357 0.67 -13.11 13.56
CA ILE A 357 0.13 -13.22 12.20
C ILE A 357 1.18 -12.68 11.24
N ARG A 358 1.43 -13.38 10.13
CA ARG A 358 2.34 -12.91 9.07
C ARG A 358 1.56 -12.24 7.96
N ASP A 359 2.12 -11.16 7.46
CA ASP A 359 1.52 -10.29 6.46
C ASP A 359 2.37 -10.13 5.19
N ASP A 360 3.47 -10.90 5.06
CA ASP A 360 4.36 -10.83 3.89
C ASP A 360 3.84 -11.58 2.66
N GLY A 361 2.83 -12.45 2.80
CA GLY A 361 2.20 -13.22 1.72
C GLY A 361 3.08 -14.30 1.07
N LEU A 362 4.39 -14.30 1.35
CA LEU A 362 5.35 -15.18 0.71
C LEU A 362 5.12 -16.66 1.05
N LEU A 363 5.17 -17.53 0.03
CA LEU A 363 5.14 -19.00 0.10
C LEU A 363 6.36 -19.66 -0.56
N ARG A 364 7.51 -18.99 -0.47
CA ARG A 364 8.74 -19.34 -1.20
C ARG A 364 9.60 -20.42 -0.54
N THR A 365 9.46 -20.66 0.77
CA THR A 365 10.22 -21.68 1.53
C THR A 365 9.30 -22.66 2.25
N ARG A 366 9.84 -23.81 2.70
CA ARG A 366 9.07 -24.75 3.56
C ARG A 366 8.60 -24.10 4.86
N ARG A 367 9.38 -23.17 5.44
CA ARG A 367 8.98 -22.41 6.64
C ARG A 367 7.73 -21.59 6.36
N ASP A 368 7.67 -20.98 5.19
CA ASP A 368 6.54 -20.15 4.79
C ASP A 368 5.28 -21.00 4.58
N ILE A 369 5.39 -22.10 3.82
CA ILE A 369 4.30 -23.08 3.62
C ILE A 369 3.78 -23.64 4.95
N ARG A 370 4.67 -23.92 5.90
CA ARG A 370 4.27 -24.45 7.21
C ARG A 370 3.57 -23.43 8.09
N ARG A 371 3.76 -22.13 7.84
CA ARG A 371 3.04 -21.04 8.51
C ARG A 371 1.73 -20.71 7.81
N ALA A 372 1.61 -21.00 6.51
CA ALA A 372 0.41 -20.78 5.73
C ALA A 372 -0.81 -21.53 6.30
N GLY A 373 -1.94 -20.83 6.34
CA GLY A 373 -3.23 -21.34 6.78
C GLY A 373 -3.20 -22.00 8.16
N ARG A 374 -2.56 -21.33 9.13
CA ARG A 374 -2.42 -21.82 10.51
C ARG A 374 -3.41 -21.20 11.48
N LEU A 375 -4.06 -20.11 11.09
CA LEU A 375 -5.07 -19.42 11.88
C LEU A 375 -6.27 -19.14 10.98
N THR A 376 -7.44 -19.61 11.36
CA THR A 376 -8.69 -19.24 10.68
C THR A 376 -9.31 -18.07 11.42
N GLU A 377 -9.64 -17.02 10.68
CA GLU A 377 -10.34 -15.85 11.18
C GLU A 377 -11.74 -15.79 10.57
N GLN A 378 -12.73 -15.54 11.41
CA GLN A 378 -14.10 -15.25 11.03
C GLN A 378 -14.50 -13.87 11.56
N ILE A 379 -15.13 -13.06 10.72
CA ILE A 379 -15.58 -11.71 11.08
C ILE A 379 -17.00 -11.51 10.60
N ILE A 380 -17.84 -10.98 11.49
CA ILE A 380 -19.16 -10.43 11.15
C ILE A 380 -19.16 -8.96 11.56
N GLY A 381 -19.57 -8.09 10.65
CA GLY A 381 -19.66 -6.67 10.96
C GLY A 381 -20.69 -5.94 10.12
N GLY A 382 -20.89 -4.67 10.48
CA GLY A 382 -21.79 -3.79 9.76
C GLY A 382 -21.53 -2.33 10.07
N ASN A 383 -22.07 -1.48 9.21
CA ASN A 383 -22.07 -0.04 9.36
C ASN A 383 -23.47 0.50 9.07
N ILE A 384 -23.97 1.38 9.92
CA ILE A 384 -25.18 2.15 9.69
C ILE A 384 -24.76 3.60 9.60
N SER A 385 -24.95 4.23 8.45
CA SER A 385 -24.61 5.64 8.27
C SER A 385 -25.77 6.43 7.73
N GLY A 386 -25.87 7.68 8.12
CA GLY A 386 -26.92 8.55 7.60
C GLY A 386 -26.59 10.03 7.69
N HIS A 387 -27.40 10.81 6.99
CA HIS A 387 -27.31 12.27 6.94
C HIS A 387 -28.43 12.89 7.75
N ILE A 388 -28.08 13.85 8.60
CA ILE A 388 -29.00 14.71 9.34
C ILE A 388 -28.65 16.14 8.95
N SER A 389 -29.49 16.77 8.12
CA SER A 389 -29.10 17.99 7.41
C SER A 389 -27.84 17.72 6.56
N GLU A 390 -26.84 18.58 6.62
CA GLU A 390 -25.55 18.38 5.96
C GLU A 390 -24.53 17.60 6.82
N SER A 391 -24.89 17.26 8.06
CA SER A 391 -24.05 16.42 8.94
C SER A 391 -24.25 14.95 8.63
N ARG A 392 -23.19 14.18 8.78
CA ARG A 392 -23.18 12.74 8.64
C ARG A 392 -22.77 12.08 9.95
N ILE A 393 -23.43 10.98 10.27
CA ILE A 393 -23.11 10.14 11.43
C ILE A 393 -23.05 8.68 10.96
N GLY A 394 -22.09 7.91 11.45
CA GLY A 394 -21.94 6.49 11.18
C GLY A 394 -21.69 5.70 12.46
N LEU A 395 -22.33 4.54 12.58
CA LEU A 395 -22.09 3.56 13.62
C LEU A 395 -21.53 2.30 12.97
N THR A 396 -20.33 1.88 13.36
CA THR A 396 -19.71 0.64 12.90
C THR A 396 -19.60 -0.32 14.06
N ALA A 397 -19.90 -1.60 13.85
CA ALA A 397 -19.67 -2.64 14.83
C ALA A 397 -19.21 -3.93 14.16
N SER A 398 -18.35 -4.67 14.84
CA SER A 398 -17.86 -5.97 14.35
C SER A 398 -17.43 -6.87 15.49
N THR A 399 -17.61 -8.16 15.29
CA THR A 399 -17.05 -9.21 16.14
C THR A 399 -16.19 -10.13 15.27
N GLY A 400 -15.09 -10.61 15.84
CA GLY A 400 -14.19 -11.53 15.17
C GLY A 400 -13.76 -12.68 16.07
N GLN A 401 -13.53 -13.82 15.45
CA GLN A 401 -13.15 -15.06 16.11
C GLN A 401 -11.98 -15.71 15.37
N TYR A 402 -10.98 -16.11 16.14
CA TYR A 402 -9.88 -16.96 15.75
C TYR A 402 -10.13 -18.40 16.22
N ASP A 403 -9.73 -19.39 15.43
CA ASP A 403 -9.78 -20.81 15.81
C ASP A 403 -8.68 -21.22 16.80
N SER A 404 -7.71 -20.35 17.07
CA SER A 404 -6.68 -20.53 18.10
C SER A 404 -6.35 -19.19 18.76
N PRO A 405 -6.00 -19.16 20.06
CA PRO A 405 -5.71 -17.90 20.76
C PRO A 405 -4.46 -17.22 20.18
N LEU A 406 -4.59 -15.92 19.94
CA LEU A 406 -3.47 -15.03 19.65
C LEU A 406 -2.87 -14.55 20.97
N GLY A 407 -1.58 -14.77 21.16
CA GLY A 407 -0.80 -14.23 22.26
C GLY A 407 0.23 -13.25 21.73
N GLY A 408 0.01 -11.96 21.97
CA GLY A 408 0.99 -10.96 21.60
C GLY A 408 2.25 -11.01 22.45
N THR A 409 3.23 -10.19 22.06
CA THR A 409 4.57 -10.16 22.67
C THR A 409 4.71 -9.09 23.73
N LEU A 410 3.98 -7.98 23.60
CA LEU A 410 4.00 -6.87 24.54
C LEU A 410 2.90 -7.05 25.59
N PRO A 411 3.09 -6.57 26.84
CA PRO A 411 2.15 -6.80 27.94
C PRO A 411 0.71 -6.30 27.69
N TYR A 412 0.56 -5.36 26.76
CA TYR A 412 -0.71 -4.73 26.39
C TYR A 412 -1.25 -5.23 25.03
N ASP A 413 -0.56 -6.17 24.38
CA ASP A 413 -1.06 -6.78 23.16
C ASP A 413 -2.36 -7.55 23.44
N PHE A 414 -3.15 -7.74 22.39
CA PHE A 414 -4.35 -8.55 22.49
C PHE A 414 -3.98 -10.01 22.82
N HIS A 415 -4.67 -10.57 23.82
CA HIS A 415 -4.58 -11.97 24.21
C HIS A 415 -5.97 -12.59 24.15
N GLY A 416 -6.16 -13.57 23.27
CA GLY A 416 -7.42 -14.31 23.17
C GLY A 416 -7.75 -14.76 21.75
N SER A 417 -8.93 -15.35 21.60
CA SER A 417 -9.46 -15.84 20.33
C SER A 417 -10.71 -15.10 19.86
N GLN A 418 -11.22 -14.14 20.63
CA GLN A 418 -12.43 -13.39 20.30
C GLN A 418 -12.25 -11.91 20.61
N TRP A 419 -12.75 -11.05 19.72
CA TRP A 419 -12.69 -9.61 19.88
C TRP A 419 -13.98 -8.96 19.37
N ASP A 420 -14.40 -7.90 20.06
CA ASP A 420 -15.55 -7.08 19.69
C ASP A 420 -15.11 -5.63 19.56
N LEU A 421 -15.63 -4.93 18.55
CA LEU A 421 -15.30 -3.55 18.23
C LEU A 421 -16.58 -2.78 17.91
N ALA A 422 -16.64 -1.53 18.36
CA ALA A 422 -17.69 -0.59 17.98
C ALA A 422 -17.11 0.81 17.80
N SER A 423 -17.58 1.57 16.82
CA SER A 423 -17.20 2.96 16.63
C SER A 423 -18.36 3.85 16.20
N LEU A 424 -18.27 5.11 16.57
CA LEU A 424 -19.16 6.19 16.15
C LEU A 424 -18.31 7.23 15.42
N ASP A 425 -18.59 7.44 14.14
CA ASP A 425 -17.96 8.44 13.31
C ASP A 425 -18.93 9.58 12.95
N PHE A 426 -18.39 10.76 12.72
CA PHE A 426 -19.17 11.92 12.31
C PHE A 426 -18.41 12.85 11.39
N GLU A 427 -19.16 13.61 10.60
CA GLU A 427 -18.66 14.70 9.78
C GLU A 427 -19.72 15.81 9.73
N THR A 428 -19.37 17.02 10.17
CA THR A 428 -20.32 18.12 10.31
C THR A 428 -19.74 19.40 9.70
N PRO A 429 -20.42 20.00 8.70
CA PRO A 429 -20.05 21.30 8.16
C PRO A 429 -20.43 22.44 9.11
N PHE A 430 -19.70 23.54 8.97
CA PHE A 430 -20.00 24.84 9.55
C PHE A 430 -19.54 25.94 8.57
N ALA A 431 -19.89 27.20 8.84
CA ALA A 431 -19.72 28.30 7.87
C ALA A 431 -18.30 28.45 7.29
N ALA A 432 -17.27 28.13 8.06
CA ALA A 432 -15.86 28.28 7.65
C ALA A 432 -15.15 26.94 7.42
N GLY A 433 -15.84 25.79 7.43
CA GLY A 433 -15.15 24.50 7.34
C GLY A 433 -15.98 23.26 7.65
N ARG A 434 -15.30 22.15 7.96
CA ARG A 434 -15.88 20.87 8.39
C ARG A 434 -15.12 20.29 9.57
N THR A 435 -15.84 19.72 10.53
CA THR A 435 -15.26 18.92 11.61
C THR A 435 -15.56 17.45 11.33
N PHE A 436 -14.60 16.58 11.56
CA PHE A 436 -14.71 15.14 11.41
C PHE A 436 -14.15 14.42 12.63
N GLY A 437 -14.57 13.19 12.85
CA GLY A 437 -13.98 12.36 13.90
C GLY A 437 -14.53 10.95 13.94
N GLU A 438 -13.87 10.11 14.74
CA GLU A 438 -14.29 8.75 15.06
C GLU A 438 -13.90 8.45 16.52
N PHE A 439 -14.81 7.82 17.25
CA PHE A 439 -14.59 7.28 18.59
C PHE A 439 -14.85 5.78 18.55
N ALA A 440 -13.91 4.98 19.04
CA ALA A 440 -13.93 3.54 18.98
C ALA A 440 -13.70 2.91 20.36
N LEU A 441 -14.35 1.76 20.58
CA LEU A 441 -14.27 0.95 21.78
C LEU A 441 -14.04 -0.51 21.39
N THR A 442 -13.22 -1.19 22.18
CA THR A 442 -12.99 -2.63 22.11
C THR A 442 -13.74 -3.35 23.23
N GLY A 443 -13.98 -4.66 23.09
CA GLY A 443 -14.71 -5.47 24.07
C GLY A 443 -14.09 -5.48 25.48
N ASN A 444 -12.78 -5.24 25.60
CA ASN A 444 -12.09 -5.04 26.89
C ASN A 444 -12.24 -3.61 27.47
N GLY A 445 -13.03 -2.74 26.83
CA GLY A 445 -13.28 -1.37 27.26
C GLY A 445 -12.19 -0.36 26.87
N ALA A 446 -11.18 -0.75 26.10
CA ALA A 446 -10.16 0.19 25.64
C ALA A 446 -10.73 1.15 24.59
N PHE A 447 -10.29 2.41 24.66
CA PHE A 447 -10.84 3.50 23.86
C PHE A 447 -9.81 4.08 22.90
N ALA A 448 -10.26 4.43 21.70
CA ALA A 448 -9.51 5.23 20.74
C ALA A 448 -10.40 6.35 20.19
N GLY A 449 -9.83 7.51 19.92
CA GLY A 449 -10.55 8.65 19.38
C GLY A 449 -9.67 9.55 18.54
N ILE A 450 -10.22 10.05 17.43
CA ILE A 450 -9.61 11.10 16.61
C ILE A 450 -10.68 12.14 16.27
N VAL A 451 -10.32 13.41 16.39
CA VAL A 451 -11.16 14.54 15.98
C VAL A 451 -10.30 15.53 15.20
N GLY A 452 -10.83 16.06 14.12
CA GLY A 452 -10.17 17.10 13.34
C GLY A 452 -11.14 18.14 12.79
N THR A 453 -10.62 19.34 12.53
CA THR A 453 -11.34 20.44 11.93
C THR A 453 -10.55 20.99 10.75
N ALA A 454 -11.16 20.95 9.57
CA ALA A 454 -10.69 21.53 8.32
C ALA A 454 -11.33 22.91 8.14
N ILE A 455 -10.56 23.97 8.29
CA ILE A 455 -10.99 25.38 8.21
C ILE A 455 -10.45 26.01 6.93
N ARG A 456 -11.31 26.78 6.26
CA ARG A 456 -10.98 27.64 5.13
C ARG A 456 -11.00 29.10 5.58
N LEU A 457 -9.85 29.75 5.54
CA LEU A 457 -9.69 31.20 5.73
C LEU A 457 -9.29 31.82 4.39
N SER A 458 -9.33 33.16 4.29
CA SER A 458 -8.96 33.85 3.05
C SER A 458 -7.51 33.54 2.63
N GLY A 459 -7.33 32.72 1.59
CA GLY A 459 -6.03 32.30 1.07
C GLY A 459 -5.25 31.28 1.92
N ILE A 460 -5.87 30.71 2.97
CA ILE A 460 -5.24 29.75 3.89
C ILE A 460 -6.22 28.60 4.17
N ASP A 461 -5.81 27.39 3.82
CA ASP A 461 -6.46 26.16 4.27
C ASP A 461 -5.70 25.63 5.50
N LEU A 462 -6.45 25.34 6.57
CA LEU A 462 -5.93 24.92 7.86
C LEU A 462 -6.63 23.63 8.28
N THR A 463 -5.89 22.64 8.78
CA THR A 463 -6.43 21.43 9.38
C THR A 463 -5.78 21.21 10.74
N LEU A 464 -6.59 21.18 11.79
CA LEU A 464 -6.18 20.83 13.15
C LEU A 464 -6.73 19.45 13.48
N SER A 465 -5.95 18.57 14.10
CA SER A 465 -6.44 17.29 14.60
C SER A 465 -5.81 16.90 15.92
N THR A 466 -6.60 16.24 16.78
CA THR A 466 -6.15 15.62 18.01
C THR A 466 -6.55 14.15 18.02
N ARG A 467 -5.70 13.31 18.59
CA ARG A 467 -5.93 11.88 18.71
C ARG A 467 -5.49 11.34 20.07
N TYR A 468 -6.21 10.33 20.52
CA TYR A 468 -5.87 9.54 21.70
C TYR A 468 -6.22 8.08 21.43
N TYR A 469 -5.22 7.21 21.46
CA TYR A 469 -5.34 5.79 21.26
C TYR A 469 -4.78 5.08 22.50
N GLN A 470 -5.67 4.46 23.28
CA GLN A 470 -5.27 3.74 24.48
C GLN A 470 -4.33 2.58 24.13
N THR A 471 -3.39 2.26 25.00
CA THR A 471 -2.37 1.23 24.77
C THR A 471 -2.96 -0.16 24.48
N SER A 472 -4.00 -0.54 25.22
CA SER A 472 -4.69 -1.82 25.07
C SER A 472 -5.78 -1.83 23.99
N PHE A 473 -5.87 -0.76 23.19
CA PHE A 473 -6.78 -0.71 22.04
C PHE A 473 -6.27 -1.68 20.97
N PHE A 474 -7.18 -2.49 20.44
CA PHE A 474 -6.89 -3.54 19.46
C PHE A 474 -7.77 -3.33 18.24
N SER A 475 -7.17 -3.16 17.06
CA SER A 475 -7.90 -3.01 15.81
C SER A 475 -7.14 -3.68 14.68
N PRO A 476 -7.43 -4.96 14.35
CA PRO A 476 -6.64 -5.73 13.39
C PRO A 476 -6.76 -5.20 11.95
N TYR A 477 -7.85 -4.50 11.64
CA TYR A 477 -8.14 -3.89 10.34
C TYR A 477 -8.13 -2.36 10.36
N GLY A 478 -7.73 -1.76 11.50
CA GLY A 478 -7.63 -0.32 11.66
C GLY A 478 -6.45 0.25 10.89
N VAL A 479 -6.70 1.36 10.19
CA VAL A 479 -5.67 2.24 9.63
C VAL A 479 -6.04 3.67 10.00
N GLY A 480 -5.54 4.12 11.16
CA GLY A 480 -5.80 5.45 11.72
C GLY A 480 -4.67 6.44 11.45
N PHE A 481 -4.92 7.73 11.59
CA PHE A 481 -3.87 8.75 11.44
C PHE A 481 -2.95 8.80 12.69
N GLY A 482 -1.64 8.66 12.51
CA GLY A 482 -0.67 8.71 13.62
C GLY A 482 0.74 8.24 13.24
N GLU A 483 1.57 7.96 14.24
CA GLU A 483 2.93 7.41 14.06
C GLU A 483 2.92 5.96 13.59
N SER A 484 1.92 5.19 14.03
CA SER A 484 1.73 3.79 13.64
C SER A 484 0.36 3.59 12.99
N PRO A 485 0.15 4.02 11.73
CA PRO A 485 -1.19 4.04 11.14
C PRO A 485 -1.87 2.67 11.13
N ALA A 486 -1.12 1.62 10.79
CA ALA A 486 -1.56 0.23 10.73
C ALA A 486 -1.94 -0.39 12.09
N ASN A 487 -1.71 0.34 13.19
CA ASN A 487 -1.98 -0.10 14.56
C ASN A 487 -2.31 1.10 15.46
N PRO A 488 -3.52 1.69 15.36
CA PRO A 488 -3.88 2.94 16.03
C PRO A 488 -4.09 2.73 17.54
N ARG A 489 -2.99 2.54 18.28
CA ARG A 489 -2.93 2.29 19.73
C ARG A 489 -1.68 2.93 20.34
N ASN A 490 -1.65 3.05 21.67
CA ASN A 490 -0.50 3.55 22.42
C ASN A 490 0.00 4.92 21.93
N GLU A 491 -0.90 5.86 21.66
CA GLU A 491 -0.50 7.14 21.08
C GLU A 491 -1.43 8.27 21.49
N PHE A 492 -0.87 9.44 21.76
CA PHE A 492 -1.61 10.69 21.72
C PHE A 492 -0.87 11.67 20.83
N GLY A 493 -1.61 12.55 20.14
CA GLY A 493 -0.96 13.52 19.29
C GLY A 493 -1.83 14.70 18.90
N LEU A 494 -1.16 15.79 18.56
CA LEU A 494 -1.73 17.04 18.08
C LEU A 494 -1.07 17.39 16.74
N TYR A 495 -1.91 17.53 15.72
CA TYR A 495 -1.49 17.80 14.36
C TYR A 495 -2.01 19.15 13.87
N LEU A 496 -1.14 19.92 13.22
CA LEU A 496 -1.45 21.14 12.50
C LEU A 496 -0.96 21.00 11.05
N GLY A 497 -1.88 21.11 10.09
CA GLY A 497 -1.58 21.20 8.66
C GLY A 497 -2.05 22.54 8.10
N VAL A 498 -1.21 23.18 7.29
CA VAL A 498 -1.47 24.48 6.66
C VAL A 498 -1.10 24.40 5.19
N ARG A 499 -1.95 24.95 4.34
CA ARG A 499 -1.65 25.21 2.94
C ARG A 499 -2.06 26.63 2.60
N THR A 500 -1.14 27.40 2.03
CA THR A 500 -1.40 28.80 1.68
C THR A 500 -0.73 29.17 0.37
N ARG A 501 -1.36 30.08 -0.37
CA ARG A 501 -0.76 30.72 -1.53
C ARG A 501 -0.03 31.97 -1.08
N LEU A 502 1.30 31.95 -1.13
CA LEU A 502 2.13 33.11 -0.72
C LEU A 502 2.03 34.26 -1.73
N PHE A 503 2.07 33.94 -3.02
CA PHE A 503 1.96 34.88 -4.14
C PHE A 503 1.54 34.09 -5.41
N PRO A 504 1.21 34.74 -6.54
CA PRO A 504 0.77 34.01 -7.74
C PRO A 504 1.75 32.90 -8.12
N ARG A 505 1.23 31.69 -8.34
CA ARG A 505 1.99 30.49 -8.72
C ARG A 505 2.95 29.94 -7.66
N ALA A 506 2.86 30.41 -6.41
CA ALA A 506 3.67 29.92 -5.30
C ALA A 506 2.82 29.47 -4.11
N PHE A 507 3.01 28.21 -3.71
CA PHE A 507 2.32 27.58 -2.60
C PHE A 507 3.31 27.21 -1.50
N LEU A 508 2.88 27.38 -0.26
CA LEU A 508 3.57 26.89 0.92
C LEU A 508 2.64 25.93 1.66
N SER A 509 3.11 24.70 1.82
CA SER A 509 2.48 23.66 2.62
C SER A 509 3.35 23.39 3.84
N PHE A 510 2.73 23.31 5.02
CA PHE A 510 3.43 23.10 6.27
C PHE A 510 2.64 22.14 7.16
N TYR A 511 3.32 21.24 7.85
CA TYR A 511 2.72 20.52 8.98
C TYR A 511 3.62 20.49 10.20
N THR A 512 3.00 20.32 11.37
CA THR A 512 3.66 19.88 12.59
C THR A 512 2.76 18.89 13.31
N ASP A 513 3.34 17.77 13.72
CA ASP A 513 2.72 16.77 14.57
C ASP A 513 3.55 16.59 15.83
N ILE A 514 2.92 16.76 16.98
CA ILE A 514 3.52 16.53 18.29
C ILE A 514 2.81 15.31 18.87
N TYR A 515 3.57 14.27 19.21
CA TYR A 515 3.00 13.01 19.67
C TYR A 515 3.78 12.43 20.83
N ARG A 516 3.15 11.45 21.50
CA ARG A 516 3.81 10.59 22.46
C ARG A 516 3.19 9.21 22.47
N LEU A 517 4.05 8.22 22.64
CA LEU A 517 3.73 6.82 22.87
C LEU A 517 3.91 6.55 24.37
N PRO A 518 2.83 6.44 25.16
CA PRO A 518 2.92 6.36 26.62
C PRO A 518 3.62 5.11 27.17
N GLU A 519 3.54 3.99 26.46
CA GLU A 519 4.13 2.71 26.85
C GLU A 519 5.24 2.29 25.88
N ALA A 520 6.03 1.30 26.29
CA ALA A 520 7.09 0.68 25.49
C ALA A 520 6.58 0.27 24.10
N THR A 521 7.41 0.44 23.08
CA THR A 521 7.18 -0.07 21.71
C THR A 521 7.99 -1.36 21.49
N SER A 522 7.87 -1.96 20.29
CA SER A 522 8.68 -3.13 19.92
C SER A 522 10.18 -2.83 19.84
N THR A 523 10.58 -1.57 19.68
CA THR A 523 11.98 -1.16 19.51
C THR A 523 12.51 -0.31 20.65
N VAL A 524 11.63 0.38 21.38
CA VAL A 524 11.99 1.27 22.48
C VAL A 524 11.24 0.85 23.75
N PRO A 525 11.92 0.32 24.79
CA PRO A 525 11.28 -0.20 26.01
C PRO A 525 10.76 0.89 26.96
N LEU A 526 10.72 2.15 26.54
CA LEU A 526 10.35 3.32 27.34
C LEU A 526 9.31 4.18 26.59
N PRO A 527 8.58 5.07 27.30
CA PRO A 527 7.70 6.04 26.66
C PRO A 527 8.50 6.92 25.67
N VAL A 528 7.94 7.18 24.49
CA VAL A 528 8.58 7.97 23.43
C VAL A 528 7.80 9.24 23.18
N SER A 529 8.44 10.39 23.19
CA SER A 529 7.84 11.64 22.69
C SER A 529 8.52 12.04 21.39
N GLY A 530 7.77 12.69 20.49
CA GLY A 530 8.32 13.15 19.22
C GLY A 530 7.61 14.34 18.63
N ILE A 531 8.32 15.02 17.73
CA ILE A 531 7.84 16.12 16.90
C ILE A 531 8.28 15.82 15.46
N ASP A 532 7.31 15.70 14.55
CA ASP A 532 7.54 15.64 13.10
C ASP A 532 7.02 16.93 12.47
N ALA A 533 7.86 17.64 11.71
CA ALA A 533 7.47 18.84 10.99
C ALA A 533 7.99 18.83 9.56
N MET A 534 7.21 19.40 8.64
CA MET A 534 7.60 19.56 7.24
C MET A 534 7.18 20.94 6.73
N GLY A 535 8.05 21.57 5.94
CA GLY A 535 7.70 22.66 5.03
C GLY A 535 7.97 22.25 3.58
N LEU A 536 7.03 22.53 2.69
CA LEU A 536 7.14 22.33 1.25
C LEU A 536 6.77 23.65 0.55
N PHE A 537 7.74 24.21 -0.15
CA PHE A 537 7.56 25.38 -1.01
C PHE A 537 7.53 24.93 -2.47
N GLU A 538 6.49 25.34 -3.19
CA GLU A 538 6.32 25.03 -4.61
C GLU A 538 6.16 26.31 -5.40
N TYR A 539 6.96 26.46 -6.46
CA TYR A 539 6.93 27.65 -7.29
C TYR A 539 6.99 27.31 -8.77
N ARG A 540 5.93 27.67 -9.50
CA ARG A 540 5.95 27.67 -10.96
C ARG A 540 6.52 29.00 -11.47
N ILE A 541 7.81 28.97 -11.80
CA ILE A 541 8.54 30.13 -12.35
C ILE A 541 7.96 30.50 -13.72
N THR A 542 7.84 29.50 -14.61
CA THR A 542 7.27 29.65 -15.96
C THR A 542 6.26 28.53 -16.19
N PRO A 543 5.38 28.61 -17.21
CA PRO A 543 4.51 27.48 -17.56
C PRO A 543 5.28 26.17 -17.77
N ALA A 544 6.56 26.25 -18.16
CA ALA A 544 7.41 25.10 -18.42
C ALA A 544 8.32 24.68 -17.26
N LEU A 545 8.47 25.48 -16.20
CA LEU A 545 9.44 25.23 -15.13
C LEU A 545 8.82 25.37 -13.75
N GLN A 546 8.87 24.29 -12.99
CA GLN A 546 8.44 24.21 -11.60
C GLN A 546 9.62 23.86 -10.69
N LEU A 547 9.73 24.55 -9.57
CA LEU A 547 10.67 24.25 -8.49
C LEU A 547 9.91 23.82 -7.24
N GLN A 548 10.48 22.87 -6.52
CA GLN A 548 10.01 22.43 -5.22
C GLN A 548 11.18 22.39 -4.24
N ALA A 549 10.96 22.87 -3.03
CA ALA A 549 11.90 22.77 -1.92
C ALA A 549 11.16 22.22 -0.69
N ARG A 550 11.60 21.05 -0.19
CA ARG A 550 11.05 20.39 1.00
C ARG A 550 12.10 20.35 2.09
N LEU A 551 11.71 20.69 3.30
CA LEU A 551 12.45 20.42 4.53
C LEU A 551 11.55 19.62 5.45
N LYS A 552 11.99 18.43 5.87
CA LYS A 552 11.31 17.60 6.87
C LYS A 552 12.26 17.33 8.05
N THR A 553 11.75 17.42 9.26
CA THR A 553 12.50 17.14 10.49
C THR A 553 11.67 16.29 11.43
N GLU A 554 12.24 15.18 11.89
CA GLU A 554 11.70 14.34 12.96
C GLU A 554 12.68 14.42 14.14
N LYS A 555 12.18 14.86 15.30
CA LYS A 555 12.89 14.68 16.58
C LYS A 555 12.09 13.70 17.42
N ARG A 556 12.70 12.62 17.90
CA ARG A 556 12.05 11.67 18.81
C ARG A 556 13.01 11.03 19.79
N ASP A 557 12.48 10.53 20.89
CA ASP A 557 13.24 9.66 21.80
C ASP A 557 13.53 8.31 21.12
N ASP A 558 14.75 7.81 21.23
CA ASP A 558 15.20 6.53 20.67
C ASP A 558 16.17 5.83 21.63
N VAL A 559 16.52 4.58 21.37
CA VAL A 559 17.47 3.81 22.19
C VAL A 559 18.62 3.33 21.34
N ILE A 560 19.84 3.57 21.82
CA ILE A 560 21.06 3.00 21.25
C ILE A 560 21.63 1.95 22.19
N LYS A 561 22.27 0.94 21.62
CA LYS A 561 23.05 -0.06 22.36
C LYS A 561 24.48 0.44 22.49
N THR A 562 24.97 0.55 23.71
CA THR A 562 26.34 0.97 24.04
C THR A 562 26.93 0.03 25.10
N GLU A 563 28.19 0.21 25.45
CA GLU A 563 28.84 -0.52 26.54
C GLU A 563 29.08 0.43 27.72
N ASP A 564 28.91 -0.08 28.94
CA ASP A 564 29.30 0.65 30.14
C ASP A 564 30.82 0.57 30.42
N GLU A 565 31.28 1.23 31.48
CA GLU A 565 32.70 1.24 31.88
C GLU A 565 33.28 -0.17 32.19
N LEU A 566 32.41 -1.18 32.35
CA LEU A 566 32.76 -2.57 32.62
C LEU A 566 32.61 -3.47 31.38
N GLY A 567 32.35 -2.90 30.20
CA GLY A 567 32.15 -3.62 28.94
C GLY A 567 30.83 -4.40 28.87
N ARG A 568 29.83 -4.04 29.68
CA ARG A 568 28.51 -4.67 29.61
C ARG A 568 27.65 -3.90 28.62
N GLY A 569 27.00 -4.61 27.70
CA GLY A 569 26.02 -4.02 26.80
C GLY A 569 24.85 -3.42 27.57
N ILE A 570 24.64 -2.12 27.45
CA ILE A 570 23.53 -1.37 28.03
C ILE A 570 22.75 -0.66 26.91
N GLU A 571 21.48 -0.41 27.18
CA GLU A 571 20.62 0.41 26.34
C GLU A 571 20.55 1.82 26.92
N GLN A 572 20.88 2.82 26.11
CA GLN A 572 20.87 4.21 26.50
C GLN A 572 19.81 4.97 25.70
N LEU A 573 18.97 5.72 26.41
CA LEU A 573 18.00 6.63 25.81
C LEU A 573 18.72 7.85 25.23
N VAL A 574 18.38 8.19 23.99
CA VAL A 574 18.95 9.32 23.25
C VAL A 574 17.87 10.07 22.48
N ASP A 575 18.12 11.34 22.20
CA ASP A 575 17.32 12.12 21.27
C ASP A 575 17.83 11.84 19.87
N ARG A 576 16.97 11.31 18.99
CA ARG A 576 17.26 11.18 17.57
C ARG A 576 16.65 12.34 16.81
N ILE A 577 17.45 13.00 15.98
CA ILE A 577 17.01 14.04 15.04
C ILE A 577 17.33 13.55 13.63
N ILE A 578 16.31 13.40 12.80
CA ILE A 578 16.45 13.17 11.37
C ILE A 578 16.00 14.43 10.64
N ALA A 579 16.86 15.00 9.81
CA ALA A 579 16.54 16.13 8.94
C ALA A 579 16.71 15.70 7.47
N ASN A 580 15.72 16.00 6.64
CA ASN A 580 15.73 15.72 5.21
C ASN A 580 15.43 17.00 4.43
N GLY A 581 16.36 17.40 3.56
CA GLY A 581 16.19 18.52 2.64
C GLY A 581 16.20 18.02 1.20
N ARG A 582 15.19 18.42 0.42
CA ARG A 582 15.01 18.03 -0.98
C ARG A 582 14.74 19.25 -1.85
N ILE A 583 15.40 19.32 -3.00
CA ILE A 583 15.13 20.30 -4.05
C ILE A 583 14.85 19.55 -5.35
N THR A 584 13.72 19.84 -5.97
CA THR A 584 13.32 19.25 -7.26
C THR A 584 13.06 20.35 -8.27
N ALA A 585 13.58 20.19 -9.49
CA ALA A 585 13.24 21.00 -10.65
C ALA A 585 12.55 20.12 -11.70
N ILE A 586 11.39 20.55 -12.18
CA ILE A 586 10.61 19.87 -13.22
C ILE A 586 10.51 20.81 -14.41
N TRP A 587 11.01 20.36 -15.56
CA TRP A 587 10.99 21.11 -16.81
C TRP A 587 10.17 20.36 -17.87
N LYS A 588 9.07 20.99 -18.31
CA LYS A 588 8.15 20.48 -19.32
C LYS A 588 7.63 21.62 -20.21
N PRO A 589 8.26 21.89 -21.34
CA PRO A 589 7.77 22.90 -22.27
C PRO A 589 6.39 22.53 -22.84
N HIS A 590 5.63 23.56 -23.20
CA HIS A 590 4.36 23.39 -23.91
C HIS A 590 4.58 22.63 -25.23
N ASP A 591 3.72 21.65 -25.52
CA ASP A 591 3.80 20.74 -26.68
C ASP A 591 5.11 19.95 -26.83
N SER A 592 5.97 19.93 -25.81
CA SER A 592 7.20 19.14 -25.84
C SER A 592 6.87 17.66 -25.59
N PRO A 593 7.41 16.73 -26.40
CA PRO A 593 7.35 15.31 -26.08
C PRO A 593 8.27 14.95 -24.90
N ILE A 594 9.08 15.89 -24.39
CA ILE A 594 10.07 15.66 -23.34
C ILE A 594 9.67 16.38 -22.06
N GLU A 595 9.77 15.64 -20.95
CA GLU A 595 9.76 16.16 -19.58
C GLU A 595 11.06 15.72 -18.89
N ILE A 596 11.72 16.64 -18.19
CA ILE A 596 12.97 16.39 -17.47
C ILE A 596 12.78 16.76 -16.02
N ARG A 597 13.28 15.91 -15.12
CA ARG A 597 13.33 16.21 -13.69
C ARG A 597 14.73 16.04 -13.16
N ALA A 598 15.14 16.97 -12.31
CA ALA A 598 16.37 16.86 -11.52
C ALA A 598 16.02 16.99 -10.04
N ARG A 599 16.59 16.13 -9.21
CA ARG A 599 16.42 16.18 -7.75
C ARG A 599 17.76 16.12 -7.06
N LEU A 600 17.88 16.88 -5.97
CA LEU A 600 18.95 16.80 -4.99
C LEU A 600 18.32 16.60 -3.61
N GLU A 601 18.84 15.66 -2.84
CA GLU A 601 18.34 15.34 -1.51
C GLU A 601 19.50 15.05 -0.55
N GLN A 602 19.39 15.61 0.66
CA GLN A 602 20.28 15.38 1.79
C GLN A 602 19.44 14.91 2.98
N LYS A 603 19.85 13.83 3.62
CA LYS A 603 19.29 13.29 4.86
C LYS A 603 20.41 13.21 5.89
N VAL A 604 20.17 13.71 7.09
CA VAL A 604 21.12 13.70 8.20
C VAL A 604 20.46 13.08 9.40
N ALA A 605 21.11 12.11 10.03
CA ALA A 605 20.68 11.53 11.30
C ALA A 605 21.69 11.89 12.39
N ARG A 606 21.18 12.46 13.49
CA ARG A 606 21.96 12.82 14.68
C ARG A 606 21.36 12.18 15.91
N TYR A 607 22.23 11.71 16.80
CA TYR A 607 21.84 11.10 18.07
C TYR A 607 22.50 11.86 19.21
N SER A 608 21.75 12.24 20.24
CA SER A 608 22.36 12.85 21.42
C SER A 608 23.35 11.86 22.07
N ASN A 609 24.50 12.36 22.51
CA ASN A 609 25.55 11.58 23.17
C ASN A 609 26.24 10.50 22.29
N SER A 610 25.99 10.46 20.98
CA SER A 610 26.80 9.70 20.02
C SER A 610 27.81 10.62 19.31
N ILE A 611 28.94 10.07 18.88
CA ILE A 611 30.02 10.83 18.23
C ILE A 611 29.82 10.89 16.69
N GLU A 612 28.97 10.02 16.12
CA GLU A 612 28.87 9.85 14.67
C GLU A 612 27.47 10.17 14.15
N ASP A 613 27.34 11.39 13.61
CA ASP A 613 26.31 11.74 12.64
C ASP A 613 26.39 10.78 11.44
N ALA A 614 25.26 10.52 10.79
CA ALA A 614 25.25 9.87 9.48
C ALA A 614 24.65 10.79 8.44
N ASP A 615 25.18 10.68 7.22
CA ASP A 615 24.74 11.44 6.07
C ASP A 615 24.25 10.52 4.93
N GLY A 616 23.18 10.97 4.29
CA GLY A 616 22.57 10.37 3.13
C GLY A 616 22.39 11.41 2.04
N THR A 617 22.89 11.14 0.84
CA THR A 617 22.73 11.97 -0.34
C THR A 617 22.07 11.17 -1.45
N LEU A 618 21.19 11.84 -2.20
CA LEU A 618 20.62 11.31 -3.42
C LEU A 618 20.53 12.43 -4.45
N SER A 619 20.91 12.12 -5.66
CA SER A 619 20.67 12.99 -6.81
C SER A 619 20.20 12.17 -7.98
N PHE A 620 19.30 12.72 -8.79
CA PHE A 620 18.92 12.07 -10.03
C PHE A 620 18.64 13.04 -11.16
N LEU A 621 18.76 12.50 -12.38
CA LEU A 621 18.20 13.05 -13.60
C LEU A 621 17.21 12.03 -14.18
N ASP A 622 15.98 12.47 -14.39
CA ASP A 622 14.89 11.71 -14.99
C ASP A 622 14.50 12.36 -16.32
N ILE A 623 14.26 11.53 -17.33
CA ILE A 623 13.82 11.95 -18.66
C ILE A 623 12.64 11.08 -19.07
N GLN A 624 11.51 11.73 -19.31
CA GLN A 624 10.34 11.14 -19.95
C GLN A 624 10.24 11.66 -21.36
N TRP A 625 10.05 10.75 -22.31
CA TRP A 625 9.99 11.07 -23.72
C TRP A 625 8.84 10.34 -24.41
N LYS A 626 7.90 11.11 -24.96
CA LYS A 626 6.74 10.64 -25.73
C LYS A 626 6.87 11.10 -27.19
N PRO A 627 7.77 10.50 -27.98
CA PRO A 627 8.01 10.92 -29.37
C PRO A 627 6.79 10.78 -30.27
N LEU A 628 5.90 9.83 -29.95
CA LEU A 628 4.66 9.55 -30.66
C LEU A 628 3.54 9.40 -29.64
N SER A 629 2.29 9.57 -30.06
CA SER A 629 1.13 9.32 -29.18
C SER A 629 1.10 7.89 -28.64
N THR A 630 1.67 6.93 -29.38
CA THR A 630 1.67 5.49 -29.11
C THR A 630 2.95 4.96 -28.48
N VAL A 631 3.98 5.78 -28.28
CA VAL A 631 5.27 5.34 -27.74
C VAL A 631 5.71 6.26 -26.61
N ARG A 632 6.03 5.66 -25.45
CA ARG A 632 6.61 6.35 -24.31
C ARG A 632 7.91 5.68 -23.88
N PHE A 633 8.92 6.49 -23.60
CA PHE A 633 10.16 6.09 -22.97
C PHE A 633 10.31 6.84 -21.65
N GLY A 634 10.83 6.14 -20.65
CA GLY A 634 11.21 6.72 -19.37
C GLY A 634 12.58 6.22 -18.95
N SER A 635 13.36 7.10 -18.35
CA SER A 635 14.70 6.76 -17.86
C SER A 635 15.06 7.62 -16.67
N ARG A 636 15.68 7.03 -15.67
CA ARG A 636 16.29 7.76 -14.54
C ARG A 636 17.68 7.25 -14.28
N LEU A 637 18.59 8.16 -13.96
CA LEU A 637 19.90 7.85 -13.37
C LEU A 637 19.95 8.49 -11.99
N ILE A 638 20.18 7.67 -10.97
CA ILE A 638 20.30 8.04 -9.57
C ILE A 638 21.75 7.80 -9.13
N LEU A 639 22.33 8.76 -8.43
CA LEU A 639 23.55 8.60 -7.64
C LEU A 639 23.16 8.73 -6.17
N PHE A 640 23.60 7.78 -5.35
CA PHE A 640 23.27 7.77 -3.93
C PHE A 640 24.48 7.40 -3.08
N ASN A 641 24.54 7.97 -1.90
CA ASN A 641 25.46 7.58 -0.84
C ASN A 641 24.73 7.73 0.49
N ALA A 642 24.50 6.63 1.20
CA ALA A 642 23.92 6.62 2.53
C ALA A 642 24.73 5.69 3.44
N GLU A 643 25.50 6.31 4.33
CA GLU A 643 26.53 5.66 5.15
C GLU A 643 25.96 4.58 6.08
N ARG A 644 24.72 4.78 6.54
CA ARG A 644 24.01 3.90 7.47
C ARG A 644 22.55 3.73 7.06
N SER A 645 21.87 2.77 7.69
CA SER A 645 20.47 2.41 7.36
C SER A 645 19.43 3.42 7.86
N ASP A 646 19.76 4.24 8.85
CA ASP A 646 18.97 5.35 9.40
C ASP A 646 18.83 6.53 8.42
N VAL A 647 19.85 6.75 7.58
CA VAL A 647 19.88 7.77 6.52
C VAL A 647 19.62 7.22 5.12
N ARG A 648 19.11 5.98 5.02
CA ARG A 648 18.65 5.43 3.73
C ARG A 648 17.62 6.37 3.10
N LEU A 649 17.69 6.49 1.79
CA LEU A 649 16.77 7.32 1.00
C LEU A 649 15.82 6.41 0.23
N TYR A 650 14.56 6.79 0.24
CA TYR A 650 13.52 6.07 -0.49
C TYR A 650 13.12 6.87 -1.71
N GLU A 651 13.04 6.19 -2.85
CA GLU A 651 12.72 6.82 -4.13
C GLU A 651 11.65 6.02 -4.86
N PHE A 652 10.61 6.72 -5.31
CA PHE A 652 9.62 6.14 -6.21
C PHE A 652 10.19 6.09 -7.62
N GLU A 653 10.03 4.97 -8.29
CA GLU A 653 10.42 4.80 -9.68
C GLU A 653 9.20 4.54 -10.55
N GLN A 654 9.25 5.06 -11.77
CA GLN A 654 8.35 4.60 -12.82
C GLN A 654 8.50 3.09 -12.97
N ASP A 655 7.35 2.41 -13.01
CA ASP A 655 7.28 1.02 -13.39
C ASP A 655 6.28 0.83 -14.54
N VAL A 656 6.12 -0.41 -15.00
CA VAL A 656 5.06 -0.77 -15.93
C VAL A 656 3.69 -0.39 -15.36
N PRO A 657 2.68 -0.07 -16.19
CA PRO A 657 1.37 0.37 -15.72
C PRO A 657 0.77 -0.54 -14.64
N GLY A 658 0.19 0.08 -13.60
CA GLY A 658 -0.42 -0.65 -12.49
C GLY A 658 0.57 -1.34 -11.56
N ARG A 659 1.80 -0.85 -11.48
CA ARG A 659 2.78 -1.26 -10.47
C ARG A 659 3.38 -0.02 -9.84
N LEU A 660 3.55 -0.08 -8.54
CA LEU A 660 4.33 0.88 -7.81
C LEU A 660 5.65 0.27 -7.37
N THR A 661 6.75 0.99 -7.60
CA THR A 661 8.06 0.59 -7.11
C THR A 661 8.64 1.71 -6.26
N ASN A 662 8.78 1.42 -4.96
CA ASN A 662 9.50 2.26 -4.00
C ASN A 662 10.76 1.51 -3.57
N ILE A 663 11.92 2.16 -3.70
CA ILE A 663 13.22 1.53 -3.46
C ILE A 663 13.94 2.19 -2.29
N ALA A 664 14.43 1.37 -1.36
CA ALA A 664 15.33 1.84 -0.32
C ALA A 664 16.79 1.78 -0.81
N LEU A 665 17.45 2.93 -0.88
CA LEU A 665 18.86 3.07 -1.26
C LEU A 665 19.71 3.29 -0.01
N SER A 666 20.66 2.38 0.21
CA SER A 666 21.62 2.39 1.33
C SER A 666 22.98 1.93 0.82
N GLY A 667 24.06 2.47 1.39
CA GLY A 667 25.41 2.32 0.87
C GLY A 667 25.74 3.36 -0.21
N GLU A 668 26.81 3.11 -0.95
CA GLU A 668 27.27 3.97 -2.05
C GLU A 668 27.05 3.30 -3.40
N GLY A 669 26.48 4.02 -4.36
CA GLY A 669 26.31 3.47 -5.69
C GLY A 669 25.53 4.34 -6.66
N ARG A 670 25.12 3.68 -7.74
CA ARG A 670 24.24 4.27 -8.75
C ARG A 670 23.11 3.31 -9.07
N ARG A 671 21.99 3.88 -9.48
CA ARG A 671 20.87 3.11 -9.99
C ARG A 671 20.38 3.73 -11.29
N PHE A 672 19.99 2.89 -12.23
CA PHE A 672 19.29 3.37 -13.41
C PHE A 672 18.11 2.47 -13.76
N TYR A 673 17.12 3.03 -14.44
CA TYR A 673 16.12 2.24 -15.12
C TYR A 673 15.87 2.78 -16.52
N LEU A 674 15.39 1.90 -17.40
CA LEU A 674 14.87 2.19 -18.73
C LEU A 674 13.49 1.53 -18.84
N MET A 675 12.53 2.30 -19.32
CA MET A 675 11.15 1.86 -19.54
C MET A 675 10.73 2.24 -20.96
N ALA A 676 10.05 1.32 -21.63
CA ALA A 676 9.44 1.56 -22.93
C ALA A 676 8.02 1.00 -22.91
N GLU A 677 7.07 1.80 -23.38
CA GLU A 677 5.68 1.41 -23.60
C GLU A 677 5.31 1.68 -25.05
N TRP A 678 4.65 0.69 -25.66
CA TRP A 678 4.06 0.80 -26.98
C TRP A 678 2.57 0.47 -26.91
N SER A 679 1.76 1.45 -27.27
CA SER A 679 0.29 1.43 -27.19
C SER A 679 -0.27 1.83 -28.57
N PRO A 680 -0.25 0.92 -29.56
CA PRO A 680 -0.69 1.21 -30.93
C PRO A 680 -2.17 1.59 -31.01
N GLU A 681 -2.97 1.08 -30.07
CA GLU A 681 -4.40 1.34 -29.91
C GLU A 681 -4.70 1.52 -28.41
N GLU A 682 -5.83 2.15 -28.06
CA GLU A 682 -6.25 2.29 -26.66
C GLU A 682 -6.61 0.94 -26.01
N SER A 683 -6.94 -0.05 -26.84
CA SER A 683 -7.31 -1.42 -26.46
C SER A 683 -6.11 -2.29 -26.11
N PHE A 684 -4.87 -1.89 -26.43
CA PHE A 684 -3.71 -2.77 -26.28
C PHE A 684 -2.42 -2.00 -26.02
N SER A 685 -1.66 -2.44 -25.02
CA SER A 685 -0.31 -1.95 -24.79
C SER A 685 0.67 -3.04 -24.37
N ILE A 686 1.94 -2.85 -24.72
CA ILE A 686 3.07 -3.65 -24.25
C ILE A 686 4.05 -2.71 -23.56
N SER A 687 4.44 -3.07 -22.35
CA SER A 687 5.47 -2.35 -21.60
C SER A 687 6.64 -3.26 -21.26
N ALA A 688 7.84 -2.71 -21.35
CA ALA A 688 9.09 -3.35 -20.93
C ALA A 688 9.86 -2.40 -20.02
N ARG A 689 10.45 -2.96 -18.96
CA ARG A 689 11.31 -2.22 -18.05
C ARG A 689 12.55 -3.01 -17.71
N TYR A 690 13.68 -2.34 -17.63
CA TYR A 690 14.92 -2.83 -17.06
C TYR A 690 15.39 -1.85 -15.99
N ALA A 691 15.74 -2.34 -14.81
CA ALA A 691 16.31 -1.52 -13.74
C ALA A 691 17.51 -2.23 -13.13
N GLU A 692 18.52 -1.45 -12.73
CA GLU A 692 19.77 -1.97 -12.21
C GLU A 692 20.33 -1.04 -11.13
N THR A 693 20.71 -1.61 -9.99
CA THR A 693 21.53 -0.97 -8.97
C THR A 693 22.93 -1.56 -8.98
N TRP A 694 23.93 -0.69 -9.06
CA TRP A 694 25.32 -1.03 -8.86
C TRP A 694 25.83 -0.40 -7.56
N TYR A 695 26.48 -1.21 -6.73
CA TYR A 695 27.05 -0.79 -5.46
C TYR A 695 28.57 -0.64 -5.58
N ALA A 696 29.11 0.47 -5.08
CA ALA A 696 30.54 0.75 -5.02
C ALA A 696 31.18 0.20 -3.74
N ASP A 697 30.39 0.04 -2.68
CA ASP A 697 30.84 -0.20 -1.31
C ASP A 697 30.87 -1.68 -0.88
N ARG A 698 30.45 -2.60 -1.74
CA ARG A 698 30.35 -4.03 -1.43
C ARG A 698 30.53 -4.90 -2.66
N GLU A 699 30.99 -6.13 -2.46
CA GLU A 699 31.08 -7.16 -3.51
C GLU A 699 29.99 -8.22 -3.40
N ILE A 700 29.20 -8.21 -2.33
CA ILE A 700 28.08 -9.11 -2.08
C ILE A 700 26.89 -8.28 -1.61
N ILE A 701 25.74 -8.47 -2.24
CA ILE A 701 24.49 -7.80 -1.88
C ILE A 701 23.68 -8.74 -0.99
N SER A 702 23.10 -8.22 0.10
CA SER A 702 22.25 -8.99 1.04
C SER A 702 22.89 -10.27 1.58
N GLU A 703 24.19 -10.18 1.93
CA GLU A 703 25.02 -11.28 2.43
C GLU A 703 24.34 -12.09 3.55
N GLY A 704 24.47 -13.42 3.48
CA GLY A 704 23.94 -14.34 4.50
C GLY A 704 22.44 -14.63 4.38
N SER A 705 21.73 -14.03 3.42
CA SER A 705 20.29 -14.23 3.21
C SER A 705 19.98 -15.02 1.93
N LEU A 706 18.72 -15.48 1.78
CA LEU A 706 18.27 -16.08 0.50
C LEU A 706 18.27 -15.10 -0.66
N GLN A 707 18.26 -13.80 -0.37
CA GLN A 707 18.34 -12.72 -1.34
C GLN A 707 19.78 -12.42 -1.75
N GLU A 708 20.78 -13.08 -1.16
CA GLU A 708 22.19 -12.80 -1.41
C GLU A 708 22.52 -12.90 -2.91
N ILE A 709 23.18 -11.88 -3.45
CA ILE A 709 23.70 -11.87 -4.82
C ILE A 709 25.22 -11.76 -4.73
N ARG A 710 25.93 -12.70 -5.36
CA ARG A 710 27.39 -12.61 -5.52
C ARG A 710 27.71 -11.60 -6.63
N GLY A 711 28.48 -10.58 -6.29
CA GLY A 711 28.73 -9.41 -7.13
C GLY A 711 28.01 -8.17 -6.60
N ASN A 712 28.37 -7.03 -7.17
CA ASN A 712 27.90 -5.71 -6.74
C ASN A 712 26.79 -5.14 -7.64
N LEU A 713 26.11 -6.00 -8.41
CA LEU A 713 25.09 -5.63 -9.38
C LEU A 713 23.78 -6.35 -9.07
N SER A 714 22.67 -5.60 -9.03
CA SER A 714 21.31 -6.13 -8.89
C SER A 714 20.41 -5.53 -9.95
N GLY A 715 20.07 -6.33 -10.96
CA GLY A 715 19.24 -5.99 -12.09
C GLY A 715 17.93 -6.76 -12.10
N ARG A 716 16.88 -6.15 -12.65
CA ARG A 716 15.55 -6.75 -12.85
C ARG A 716 14.98 -6.30 -14.18
N TRP A 717 14.33 -7.23 -14.88
CA TRP A 717 13.48 -6.89 -16.01
C TRP A 717 12.01 -7.23 -15.73
N THR A 718 11.13 -6.46 -16.34
CA THR A 718 9.67 -6.63 -16.32
C THR A 718 9.13 -6.52 -17.73
N LEU A 719 8.25 -7.44 -18.11
CA LEU A 719 7.46 -7.38 -19.32
C LEU A 719 5.98 -7.42 -18.95
N GLN A 720 5.17 -6.59 -19.59
CA GLN A 720 3.73 -6.51 -19.37
C GLN A 720 2.99 -6.35 -20.70
N ALA A 721 1.83 -7.00 -20.78
CA ALA A 721 0.83 -6.75 -21.81
C ALA A 721 -0.50 -6.41 -21.14
N ASP A 722 -1.14 -5.35 -21.61
CA ASP A 722 -2.48 -4.94 -21.24
C ASP A 722 -3.38 -5.02 -22.46
N TRP A 723 -4.57 -5.58 -22.28
CA TRP A 723 -5.62 -5.62 -23.29
C TRP A 723 -6.94 -5.17 -22.69
N LYS A 724 -7.68 -4.34 -23.42
CA LYS A 724 -8.97 -3.77 -23.05
C LYS A 724 -9.92 -3.91 -24.23
N TRP A 725 -11.15 -4.31 -23.95
CA TRP A 725 -12.25 -4.37 -24.93
C TRP A 725 -13.49 -3.72 -24.38
#